data_AF-A0A6A6QU73-F1
#
_entry.id   AF-A0A6A6QU73-F1
#
_cell.length_a   1.000
_cell.length_b   1.000
_cell.length_c   1.000
_cell.angle_alpha   90.00
_cell.angle_beta   90.00
_cell.angle_gamma   90.00
#
_symmetry.space_group_name_H-M   'P 1'
#
loop_
_entity.id
_entity.type
_entity.pdbx_description
1 polymer ?
#
loop_
_entity_poly.entity_id
_entity_poly.type
_entity_poly.pdbx_seq_one_letter_code
_entity_poly.pdbx_strand_id
1 'polypeptide(L)'
;MRSSSARVGRVSSALLVLTAAGLLLLLFCWPQSKFSTGELPDPPDVVQWSTQLDANNPALANTSHILRRDDYTCGPGKPCSNGACCGPSGYCGYCAAYCGAGCTSNCDAVAECGECSDPAGKTCPLNACCSPFGFCGTTEEFCGKDCQSNCVLHPKPSGSTGRVFDRVIGYYQSWADRLACHKVHPQDLPLTELTHLNLAFASVDPNSFELVPMDSKTPAELFESTVLTKNDNSALKVFISVGGWTFSDNGTATQPVFGNIASSVQNREKFANNVLAFLNGHGFDGIDIDWEYPGAPDRGGRPEDTNNYVLLLQALRNAFDASPRGLGITFTAPSSYWYLRWFDLPGMLKYSDWVNVMTYDLHGVWDRNNPIGSIVQGHTNLTEIGYALELFWRVKIPPSKVLLGFGFYGRSFQLSDPACAKPGCLFSGGADPGPCSATSGILEYYEIKALLSQHSDLKPVYDKSAAVKYVVYNGNQWVSYDDAETFKQKVDWANDLGLGGSLIWASDADDDKYSAHSGLLSRDIKHLEIQTKQFSPNPVNIAQNLIGQNGQDCKLVDVCTDVENPVAAHCGKNRVKIGWERSDCGHGYGKIICCPQDTAPKSCVWRGGTGKAYDCNGQCHVGETLILKNSWGGLPTEEGGNQKKCRRGYKVFCCEAGGWKDLIEGCYWTSCGGSCKSSEDEVSNLYDSTKCTIIHPWYKYCCPRPTSLYDCRWVGSQPDCPDAKCNADEVTIALNGQGRGFPSCGYDRYKANCCKVKTPPKEPTTCHISICDTSPLLCTDEDSEASDELFRRDATLEDGLTVTNKLERRKGRRPFPFHLVGREKPIISFAIPAPRRGDLFRGTRLFIVYPRWFRMTTNRCDDTAVQNEPLNLDSPPSSLPPDMEAEHPVDLQLHSEFVRTANTGQLRSGRPTTTPPIATEFWEGRYFNNAALPNGIPRFVPGGSTSREPAQRVWEAFGTRFNAANFIPTARLINNYKGAVFALNDPMHVDVLRRTTREAMAGNQTSHELLLQTLRGTIGVFNYLNDDAASERFLNVRDDIRNRLVLLEENVPEADGVVAHWDEWFPDYFAMVEIEARAWLSDTIRYIRTTYENSIRAIGPYPAFAEQTFEALYVLEGKIWEECVIKALQPPKEDPPPPEKMLRKG
;
A
#
# COMPACT_ATOMS: atom_id res chain seq x y z
N MET A 1 7.56 47.31 23.16
CA MET A 1 8.86 48.02 23.08
C MET A 1 9.35 47.92 21.65
N ARG A 2 9.53 49.10 21.01
CA ARG A 2 10.47 49.52 19.94
C ARG A 2 10.82 48.53 18.82
N SER A 3 10.85 48.89 17.53
CA SER A 3 10.71 50.13 16.73
C SER A 3 10.87 49.68 15.26
N SER A 4 10.36 50.29 14.19
CA SER A 4 10.19 51.70 13.78
C SER A 4 9.38 51.69 12.46
N SER A 5 8.24 52.38 12.35
CA SER A 5 8.03 53.76 11.79
C SER A 5 8.51 53.92 10.34
N ALA A 6 7.71 54.44 9.38
CA ALA A 6 6.97 55.72 9.36
C ALA A 6 5.78 55.66 8.36
N ARG A 7 4.56 56.15 8.68
CA ARG A 7 3.95 57.49 8.44
C ARG A 7 4.05 58.02 6.99
N VAL A 8 3.10 58.77 6.41
CA VAL A 8 1.70 59.25 6.61
C VAL A 8 1.43 60.05 5.32
N GLY A 9 0.20 60.08 4.81
CA GLY A 9 -0.20 61.08 3.80
C GLY A 9 -1.69 61.07 3.46
N ARG A 10 -2.47 61.95 4.13
CA ARG A 10 -3.83 62.39 3.73
C ARG A 10 -3.71 63.55 2.74
N VAL A 11 -4.61 63.64 1.75
CA VAL A 11 -5.27 64.86 1.20
C VAL A 11 -6.54 64.33 0.46
N SER A 12 -7.77 64.60 0.95
CA SER A 12 -8.72 65.67 0.51
C SER A 12 -9.06 65.59 -1.00
N SER A 13 -10.27 65.79 -1.53
CA SER A 13 -11.58 66.23 -1.07
C SER A 13 -12.53 66.20 -2.29
N ALA A 14 -13.84 65.98 -2.05
CA ALA A 14 -14.97 66.72 -2.67
C ALA A 14 -15.33 66.41 -4.15
N LEU A 15 -16.57 66.47 -4.65
CA LEU A 15 -17.85 67.12 -4.30
C LEU A 15 -18.94 66.28 -5.06
N LEU A 16 -20.08 65.90 -4.48
CA LEU A 16 -21.46 66.46 -4.70
C LEU A 16 -21.97 66.33 -6.18
N VAL A 17 -23.22 65.95 -6.51
CA VAL A 17 -24.50 66.21 -5.84
C VAL A 17 -25.71 65.63 -6.63
N LEU A 18 -26.72 65.11 -5.89
CA LEU A 18 -28.21 65.15 -6.05
C LEU A 18 -28.86 64.58 -7.35
N THR A 19 -30.07 64.01 -7.41
CA THR A 19 -31.24 63.91 -6.49
C THR A 19 -32.29 62.94 -7.06
N ALA A 20 -33.07 62.30 -6.16
CA ALA A 20 -34.56 62.13 -6.11
C ALA A 20 -35.40 61.97 -7.41
N ALA A 21 -36.59 61.36 -7.48
CA ALA A 21 -37.49 60.53 -6.67
C ALA A 21 -38.77 60.32 -7.52
N GLY A 22 -39.65 59.35 -7.17
CA GLY A 22 -41.04 59.20 -7.68
C GLY A 22 -41.21 57.92 -8.52
N LEU A 23 -41.89 56.82 -8.12
CA LEU A 23 -43.15 56.56 -7.41
C LEU A 23 -44.40 56.72 -8.31
N LEU A 24 -45.08 55.60 -8.63
CA LEU A 24 -46.54 55.38 -8.78
C LEU A 24 -46.78 53.94 -9.34
N LEU A 25 -47.31 52.97 -8.57
CA LEU A 25 -48.75 52.63 -8.34
C LEU A 25 -49.31 51.76 -9.53
N LEU A 26 -50.07 50.64 -9.42
CA LEU A 26 -50.96 50.01 -8.43
C LEU A 26 -51.45 48.62 -8.93
N LEU A 27 -51.74 47.67 -7.99
CA LEU A 27 -52.92 46.76 -7.91
C LEU A 27 -53.18 45.67 -8.99
N PHE A 28 -53.84 44.51 -8.79
CA PHE A 28 -54.69 43.92 -7.73
C PHE A 28 -54.86 42.37 -7.98
N CYS A 29 -55.09 41.62 -6.90
CA CYS A 29 -55.99 40.44 -6.71
C CYS A 29 -55.84 39.07 -7.44
N TRP A 30 -55.58 38.05 -6.59
CA TRP A 30 -56.10 36.65 -6.53
C TRP A 30 -57.64 36.51 -6.68
N PRO A 31 -58.29 35.31 -6.91
CA PRO A 31 -58.12 34.08 -6.09
C PRO A 31 -58.48 32.66 -6.65
N GLN A 32 -57.99 31.63 -5.93
CA GLN A 32 -58.53 30.31 -5.50
C GLN A 32 -59.54 29.44 -6.30
N SER A 33 -59.26 28.11 -6.33
CA SER A 33 -60.11 26.98 -5.81
C SER A 33 -59.42 25.62 -6.08
N LYS A 34 -58.98 24.82 -5.08
CA LYS A 34 -59.62 23.69 -4.34
C LYS A 34 -60.37 22.62 -5.17
N PHE A 35 -59.85 21.38 -5.24
CA PHE A 35 -60.47 20.14 -4.71
C PHE A 35 -59.49 18.94 -4.71
N SER A 36 -59.65 18.08 -3.70
CA SER A 36 -58.99 16.79 -3.38
C SER A 36 -59.29 15.68 -4.41
N THR A 37 -58.60 14.54 -4.55
CA THR A 37 -58.16 13.48 -3.61
C THR A 37 -57.35 12.43 -4.41
N GLY A 38 -56.37 11.77 -3.80
CA GLY A 38 -56.11 10.33 -4.02
C GLY A 38 -54.98 9.92 -4.97
N GLU A 39 -54.08 9.10 -4.41
CA GLU A 39 -53.14 8.14 -5.02
C GLU A 39 -51.71 8.58 -5.37
N LEU A 40 -50.77 7.69 -5.01
CA LEU A 40 -49.31 7.79 -5.05
C LEU A 40 -48.76 7.75 -6.49
N PRO A 41 -47.54 8.26 -6.76
CA PRO A 41 -47.05 8.49 -8.12
C PRO A 41 -46.34 7.28 -8.75
N ASP A 42 -46.69 7.01 -10.02
CA ASP A 42 -45.84 6.34 -11.01
C ASP A 42 -44.77 7.31 -11.54
N PRO A 43 -43.61 6.83 -12.04
CA PRO A 43 -42.45 7.64 -12.43
C PRO A 43 -42.71 8.51 -13.67
N PRO A 44 -42.12 9.72 -13.76
CA PRO A 44 -42.46 10.68 -14.82
C PRO A 44 -41.92 10.29 -16.19
N ASP A 45 -42.80 10.43 -17.17
CA ASP A 45 -42.62 10.26 -18.60
C ASP A 45 -41.49 11.11 -19.20
N VAL A 46 -40.85 10.49 -20.19
CA VAL A 46 -39.92 11.06 -21.16
C VAL A 46 -40.63 12.16 -21.97
N VAL A 47 -40.17 13.40 -21.82
CA VAL A 47 -40.65 14.53 -22.63
C VAL A 47 -40.18 14.34 -24.08
N GLN A 48 -41.11 13.99 -24.96
CA GLN A 48 -40.95 14.09 -26.41
C GLN A 48 -40.86 15.57 -26.83
N TRP A 49 -39.76 15.96 -27.48
CA TRP A 49 -39.68 17.23 -28.19
C TRP A 49 -40.16 17.02 -29.63
N SER A 50 -41.46 17.25 -29.89
CA SER A 50 -41.97 17.38 -31.26
C SER A 50 -41.72 18.80 -31.78
N THR A 51 -40.97 18.92 -32.87
CA THR A 51 -40.68 20.17 -33.56
C THR A 51 -41.90 20.74 -34.29
N GLN A 52 -42.41 21.88 -33.84
CA GLN A 52 -43.04 22.89 -34.69
C GLN A 52 -42.45 24.25 -34.33
N LEU A 53 -41.49 24.72 -35.14
CA LEU A 53 -40.92 26.07 -35.03
C LEU A 53 -41.69 27.00 -35.96
N ASP A 54 -42.38 27.98 -35.36
CA ASP A 54 -42.94 29.15 -36.05
C ASP A 54 -41.81 30.05 -36.54
N ALA A 55 -41.74 30.26 -37.85
CA ALA A 55 -40.61 30.90 -38.55
C ALA A 55 -40.55 32.44 -38.46
N ASN A 56 -41.24 33.09 -37.51
CA ASN A 56 -41.40 34.56 -37.51
C ASN A 56 -40.99 35.28 -36.21
N ASN A 57 -40.16 34.68 -35.35
CA ASN A 57 -39.64 35.38 -34.15
C ASN A 57 -38.23 35.99 -34.41
N PRO A 58 -38.08 37.33 -34.43
CA PRO A 58 -36.80 38.00 -34.66
C PRO A 58 -35.79 37.86 -33.51
N ALA A 59 -36.14 37.25 -32.38
CA ALA A 59 -35.22 36.94 -31.28
C ALA A 59 -34.28 35.74 -31.56
N LEU A 60 -34.50 34.99 -32.65
CA LEU A 60 -33.65 33.86 -33.07
C LEU A 60 -32.53 34.27 -34.07
N ALA A 61 -32.40 35.56 -34.38
CA ALA A 61 -31.41 36.03 -35.35
C ALA A 61 -29.95 35.99 -34.87
N ASN A 62 -29.70 35.68 -33.58
CA ASN A 62 -28.36 35.69 -32.99
C ASN A 62 -27.83 34.31 -32.55
N THR A 63 -28.47 33.21 -32.98
CA THR A 63 -28.02 31.83 -32.72
C THR A 63 -27.21 31.22 -33.87
N SER A 64 -26.44 32.03 -34.61
CA SER A 64 -25.63 31.56 -35.74
C SER A 64 -24.43 30.68 -35.36
N HIS A 65 -24.21 30.40 -34.07
CA HIS A 65 -23.09 29.59 -33.59
C HIS A 65 -23.43 28.15 -33.16
N ILE A 66 -24.71 27.72 -33.16
CA ILE A 66 -25.08 26.36 -32.72
C ILE A 66 -25.32 25.37 -33.88
N LEU A 67 -25.15 25.76 -35.14
CA LEU A 67 -25.20 24.81 -36.26
C LEU A 67 -24.13 25.14 -37.31
N ARG A 68 -22.89 24.74 -37.07
CA ARG A 68 -22.09 24.26 -38.21
C ARG A 68 -22.67 22.90 -38.58
N ARG A 69 -23.69 22.88 -39.43
CA ARG A 69 -23.93 21.71 -40.28
C ARG A 69 -22.69 21.60 -41.14
N ASP A 70 -21.95 20.50 -41.01
CA ASP A 70 -20.90 20.20 -41.98
C ASP A 70 -21.51 20.28 -43.37
N ASP A 71 -20.83 20.99 -44.26
CA ASP A 71 -21.27 21.19 -45.63
C ASP A 71 -21.07 19.86 -46.38
N TYR A 72 -22.10 19.00 -46.36
CA TYR A 72 -22.10 17.72 -47.07
C TYR A 72 -22.29 17.87 -48.59
N THR A 73 -22.19 19.09 -49.13
CA THR A 73 -22.25 19.33 -50.57
C THR A 73 -20.87 19.34 -51.20
N CYS A 74 -20.80 18.83 -52.43
CA CYS A 74 -19.55 18.70 -53.16
C CYS A 74 -19.77 18.99 -54.65
N GLY A 75 -18.68 19.18 -55.38
CA GLY A 75 -18.75 19.37 -56.83
C GLY A 75 -17.37 19.58 -57.45
N PRO A 76 -17.32 19.96 -58.74
CA PRO A 76 -16.06 20.25 -59.42
C PRO A 76 -15.24 21.30 -58.67
N GLY A 77 -14.06 20.93 -58.17
CA GLY A 77 -13.18 21.81 -57.39
C GLY A 77 -13.52 21.97 -55.90
N LYS A 78 -14.58 21.30 -55.42
CA LYS A 78 -14.99 21.28 -54.01
C LYS A 78 -15.17 19.82 -53.55
N PRO A 79 -14.09 19.15 -53.14
CA PRO A 79 -14.17 17.79 -52.62
C PRO A 79 -14.90 17.76 -51.27
N CYS A 80 -15.37 16.58 -50.88
CA CYS A 80 -15.98 16.35 -49.58
C CYS A 80 -14.97 16.59 -48.46
N SER A 81 -15.34 17.42 -47.47
CA SER A 81 -14.49 17.78 -46.33
C SER A 81 -14.13 16.58 -45.45
N ASN A 82 -14.99 15.56 -45.42
CA ASN A 82 -14.79 14.31 -44.68
C ASN A 82 -14.07 13.22 -45.49
N GLY A 83 -13.59 13.53 -46.71
CA GLY A 83 -12.90 12.57 -47.56
C GLY A 83 -13.80 11.53 -48.24
N ALA A 84 -15.13 11.61 -48.09
CA ALA A 84 -16.07 10.73 -48.79
C ALA A 84 -16.11 11.00 -50.30
N CYS A 85 -16.73 10.10 -51.07
CA CYS A 85 -16.90 10.26 -52.51
C CYS A 85 -17.85 11.42 -52.82
N CYS A 86 -17.51 12.20 -53.82
CA CYS A 86 -18.41 13.20 -54.38
C CYS A 86 -19.11 12.67 -55.62
N GLY A 87 -20.35 12.21 -55.43
CA GLY A 87 -21.18 11.66 -56.50
C GLY A 87 -21.86 12.72 -57.38
N PRO A 88 -22.53 12.30 -58.46
CA PRO A 88 -23.24 13.20 -59.38
C PRO A 88 -24.43 13.93 -58.73
N SER A 89 -24.87 13.51 -57.54
CA SER A 89 -25.91 14.19 -56.75
C SER A 89 -25.45 15.53 -56.16
N GLY A 90 -24.14 15.80 -56.13
CA GLY A 90 -23.57 16.97 -55.46
C GLY A 90 -23.53 16.85 -53.94
N TYR A 91 -23.69 15.64 -53.40
CA TYR A 91 -23.58 15.33 -51.98
C TYR A 91 -22.49 14.29 -51.71
N CYS A 92 -21.93 14.36 -50.51
CA CYS A 92 -20.89 13.45 -50.02
C CYS A 92 -21.48 12.14 -49.52
N GLY A 93 -20.88 11.01 -49.89
CA GLY A 93 -21.28 9.68 -49.42
C GLY A 93 -20.34 8.57 -49.88
N TYR A 94 -20.69 7.32 -49.57
CA TYR A 94 -19.93 6.13 -49.96
C TYR A 94 -20.76 5.23 -50.88
N CYS A 95 -20.26 4.05 -51.25
CA CYS A 95 -20.95 3.09 -52.13
C CYS A 95 -21.01 3.53 -53.60
N ALA A 96 -21.48 2.62 -54.46
CA ALA A 96 -21.62 2.86 -55.90
C ALA A 96 -22.49 4.09 -56.25
N ALA A 97 -23.45 4.47 -55.40
CA ALA A 97 -24.29 5.65 -55.61
C ALA A 97 -23.52 6.98 -55.58
N TYR A 98 -22.38 7.03 -54.88
CA TYR A 98 -21.56 8.23 -54.71
C TYR A 98 -20.15 8.07 -55.31
N CYS A 99 -19.57 6.88 -55.19
CA CYS A 99 -18.23 6.51 -55.65
C CYS A 99 -18.21 5.94 -57.08
N GLY A 100 -19.38 5.64 -57.65
CA GLY A 100 -19.50 5.02 -58.96
C GLY A 100 -19.37 6.00 -60.14
N ALA A 101 -20.02 5.67 -61.25
CA ALA A 101 -19.97 6.46 -62.47
C ALA A 101 -20.45 7.90 -62.23
N GLY A 102 -19.62 8.88 -62.60
CA GLY A 102 -19.91 10.32 -62.40
C GLY A 102 -19.38 10.89 -61.09
N CYS A 103 -18.64 10.11 -60.29
CA CYS A 103 -17.89 10.64 -59.17
C CYS A 103 -16.80 11.62 -59.62
N THR A 104 -16.65 12.73 -58.90
CA THR A 104 -15.75 13.84 -59.26
C THR A 104 -14.55 14.00 -58.32
N SER A 105 -14.59 13.43 -57.12
CA SER A 105 -13.47 13.42 -56.17
C SER A 105 -13.62 12.28 -55.15
N ASN A 106 -12.47 11.78 -54.66
CA ASN A 106 -12.36 10.68 -53.69
C ASN A 106 -13.11 9.40 -54.10
N CYS A 107 -13.12 9.05 -55.39
CA CYS A 107 -13.99 8.00 -55.93
C CYS A 107 -13.65 6.58 -55.48
N ASP A 108 -12.47 6.39 -54.91
CA ASP A 108 -12.06 5.12 -54.31
C ASP A 108 -12.26 5.11 -52.78
N ALA A 109 -12.92 6.12 -52.21
CA ALA A 109 -13.17 6.18 -50.78
C ALA A 109 -14.18 5.09 -50.37
N VAL A 110 -13.88 4.43 -49.26
CA VAL A 110 -14.70 3.39 -48.65
C VAL A 110 -15.29 3.88 -47.35
N ALA A 111 -16.45 3.35 -46.98
CA ALA A 111 -17.10 3.66 -45.71
C ALA A 111 -16.27 3.13 -44.52
N GLU A 112 -16.43 3.75 -43.36
CA GLU A 112 -15.79 3.30 -42.12
C GLU A 112 -16.29 1.91 -41.70
N CYS A 113 -17.59 1.67 -41.93
CA CYS A 113 -18.30 0.44 -41.60
C CYS A 113 -19.39 0.10 -42.63
N GLY A 114 -19.95 -1.09 -42.53
CA GLY A 114 -21.15 -1.48 -43.26
C GLY A 114 -20.88 -2.03 -44.66
N GLU A 115 -21.91 -2.13 -45.48
CA GLU A 115 -21.84 -2.79 -46.79
C GLU A 115 -20.83 -2.17 -47.77
N CYS A 116 -20.46 -0.90 -47.55
CA CYS A 116 -19.55 -0.14 -48.42
C CYS A 116 -18.17 0.10 -47.83
N SER A 117 -17.82 -0.60 -46.74
CA SER A 117 -16.48 -0.61 -46.18
C SER A 117 -15.57 -1.60 -46.92
N ASP A 118 -14.27 -1.56 -46.61
CA ASP A 118 -13.31 -2.59 -47.01
C ASP A 118 -12.69 -3.28 -45.77
N PRO A 119 -12.92 -4.59 -45.56
CA PRO A 119 -13.82 -5.46 -46.34
C PRO A 119 -15.29 -5.07 -46.15
N ALA A 120 -16.16 -5.47 -47.08
CA ALA A 120 -17.60 -5.19 -46.99
C ALA A 120 -18.20 -5.84 -45.74
N GLY A 121 -19.05 -5.10 -45.01
CA GLY A 121 -19.66 -5.52 -43.76
C GLY A 121 -18.78 -5.33 -42.53
N LYS A 122 -17.70 -4.54 -42.62
CA LYS A 122 -16.85 -4.22 -41.47
C LYS A 122 -17.68 -3.52 -40.38
N THR A 123 -17.54 -3.96 -39.14
CA THR A 123 -18.22 -3.34 -37.99
C THR A 123 -17.40 -2.19 -37.43
N CYS A 124 -18.06 -1.27 -36.74
CA CYS A 124 -17.39 -0.19 -36.02
C CYS A 124 -16.53 -0.69 -34.85
N PRO A 125 -15.43 0.01 -34.53
CA PRO A 125 -14.71 -0.19 -33.28
C PRO A 125 -15.64 -0.11 -32.06
N LEU A 126 -15.30 -0.85 -31.00
CA LEU A 126 -16.10 -0.97 -29.77
C LEU A 126 -17.56 -1.38 -29.98
N ASN A 127 -17.89 -2.00 -31.12
CA ASN A 127 -19.27 -2.29 -31.51
C ASN A 127 -20.19 -1.05 -31.43
N ALA A 128 -19.67 0.13 -31.80
CA ALA A 128 -20.51 1.30 -32.05
C ALA A 128 -21.49 1.00 -33.20
N CYS A 129 -22.55 1.80 -33.29
CA CYS A 129 -23.55 1.62 -34.33
C CYS A 129 -22.97 2.04 -35.67
N CYS A 130 -23.18 1.21 -36.70
CA CYS A 130 -22.89 1.59 -38.07
C CYS A 130 -24.12 2.27 -38.67
N SER A 131 -23.99 3.56 -38.97
CA SER A 131 -25.09 4.33 -39.55
C SER A 131 -25.50 3.81 -40.93
N PRO A 132 -26.69 4.18 -41.43
CA PRO A 132 -27.13 3.80 -42.78
C PRO A 132 -26.16 4.28 -43.87
N PHE A 133 -25.37 5.32 -43.57
CA PHE A 133 -24.42 5.94 -44.49
C PHE A 133 -22.98 5.43 -44.30
N GLY A 134 -22.74 4.43 -43.44
CA GLY A 134 -21.42 3.82 -43.27
C GLY A 134 -20.45 4.61 -42.37
N PHE A 135 -20.98 5.37 -41.41
CA PHE A 135 -20.19 6.05 -40.37
C PHE A 135 -20.43 5.41 -39.00
N CYS A 136 -19.41 5.44 -38.14
CA CYS A 136 -19.53 4.91 -36.78
C CYS A 136 -19.94 5.98 -35.76
N GLY A 137 -20.87 5.63 -34.88
CA GLY A 137 -21.28 6.50 -33.78
C GLY A 137 -22.21 5.84 -32.78
N THR A 138 -22.62 6.59 -31.76
CA THR A 138 -23.41 6.09 -30.63
C THR A 138 -24.73 6.81 -30.43
N THR A 139 -25.03 7.85 -31.21
CA THR A 139 -26.28 8.62 -31.10
C THR A 139 -27.39 8.01 -31.96
N GLU A 140 -28.61 8.52 -31.82
CA GLU A 140 -29.79 8.07 -32.58
C GLU A 140 -29.59 8.15 -34.10
N GLU A 141 -28.82 9.12 -34.58
CA GLU A 141 -28.48 9.29 -36.00
C GLU A 141 -27.69 8.09 -36.57
N PHE A 142 -26.96 7.38 -35.71
CA PHE A 142 -26.16 6.20 -36.08
C PHE A 142 -26.86 4.90 -35.73
N CYS A 143 -27.58 4.86 -34.61
CA CYS A 143 -28.23 3.67 -34.07
C CYS A 143 -29.71 3.51 -34.49
N GLY A 144 -30.20 4.39 -35.36
CA GLY A 144 -31.61 4.42 -35.79
C GLY A 144 -32.05 3.20 -36.61
N LYS A 145 -33.27 3.27 -37.15
CA LYS A 145 -33.96 2.14 -37.80
C LYS A 145 -33.16 1.47 -38.93
N ASP A 146 -32.45 2.26 -39.72
CA ASP A 146 -31.70 1.78 -40.90
C ASP A 146 -30.21 1.52 -40.59
N CYS A 147 -29.85 1.46 -39.31
CA CYS A 147 -28.51 1.10 -38.88
C CYS A 147 -28.12 -0.28 -39.41
N GLN A 148 -26.87 -0.40 -39.87
CA GLN A 148 -26.38 -1.59 -40.57
C GLN A 148 -25.83 -2.66 -39.61
N SER A 149 -25.29 -2.28 -38.45
CA SER A 149 -24.79 -3.22 -37.43
C SER A 149 -24.70 -2.60 -36.04
N ASN A 150 -24.79 -3.44 -35.00
CA ASN A 150 -24.72 -3.07 -33.57
C ASN A 150 -25.72 -1.98 -33.14
N CYS A 151 -26.94 -2.04 -33.69
CA CYS A 151 -27.98 -1.01 -33.61
C CYS A 151 -28.70 -0.94 -32.26
N VAL A 152 -27.93 -0.79 -31.19
CA VAL A 152 -28.41 -0.61 -29.83
C VAL A 152 -28.04 0.79 -29.39
N LEU A 153 -29.03 1.65 -29.19
CA LEU A 153 -28.82 3.04 -28.80
C LEU A 153 -28.21 3.14 -27.40
N HIS A 154 -28.89 2.57 -26.39
CA HIS A 154 -28.44 2.58 -24.99
C HIS A 154 -28.20 1.15 -24.48
N PRO A 155 -27.01 0.58 -24.70
CA PRO A 155 -26.67 -0.74 -24.19
C PRO A 155 -26.58 -0.70 -22.66
N LYS A 156 -27.15 -1.72 -22.01
CA LYS A 156 -27.10 -1.85 -20.55
C LYS A 156 -25.94 -2.74 -20.12
N PRO A 157 -25.36 -2.51 -18.93
CA PRO A 157 -24.37 -3.41 -18.37
C PRO A 157 -24.94 -4.83 -18.20
N SER A 158 -24.06 -5.83 -18.30
CA SER A 158 -24.38 -7.17 -17.77
C SER A 158 -24.50 -7.07 -16.25
N GLY A 159 -25.59 -7.57 -15.66
CA GLY A 159 -25.82 -7.48 -14.22
C GLY A 159 -24.60 -7.92 -13.40
N SER A 160 -24.22 -7.14 -12.39
CA SER A 160 -23.04 -7.34 -11.55
C SER A 160 -23.32 -6.92 -10.10
N THR A 161 -22.52 -7.44 -9.17
CA THR A 161 -22.62 -7.15 -7.73
C THR A 161 -21.42 -6.34 -7.21
N GLY A 162 -20.64 -5.71 -8.09
CA GLY A 162 -19.51 -4.87 -7.69
C GLY A 162 -19.96 -3.65 -6.90
N ARG A 163 -19.10 -3.13 -6.02
CA ARG A 163 -19.31 -1.85 -5.35
C ARG A 163 -18.13 -0.91 -5.59
N VAL A 164 -18.43 0.38 -5.67
CA VAL A 164 -17.48 1.47 -5.94
C VAL A 164 -16.35 1.54 -4.90
N PHE A 165 -16.53 0.98 -3.70
CA PHE A 165 -15.49 0.94 -2.66
C PHE A 165 -14.88 -0.44 -2.42
N ASP A 166 -15.22 -1.46 -3.22
CA ASP A 166 -14.50 -2.75 -3.15
C ASP A 166 -13.02 -2.56 -3.55
N ARG A 167 -12.72 -1.53 -4.37
CA ARG A 167 -11.38 -1.01 -4.61
C ARG A 167 -11.38 0.51 -4.58
N VAL A 168 -10.44 1.10 -3.85
CA VAL A 168 -10.21 2.55 -3.81
C VAL A 168 -8.75 2.78 -4.17
N ILE A 169 -8.52 3.26 -5.39
CA ILE A 169 -7.19 3.47 -5.98
C ILE A 169 -6.85 4.95 -5.87
N GLY A 170 -5.88 5.29 -5.01
CA GLY A 170 -5.32 6.63 -4.97
C GLY A 170 -4.15 6.76 -5.94
N TYR A 171 -4.19 7.68 -6.89
CA TYR A 171 -3.00 8.07 -7.63
C TYR A 171 -2.23 9.11 -6.82
N TYR A 172 -0.92 8.94 -6.74
CA TYR A 172 0.01 9.89 -6.13
C TYR A 172 0.94 10.46 -7.19
N GLN A 173 0.88 11.77 -7.39
CA GLN A 173 1.69 12.47 -8.36
C GLN A 173 3.14 12.57 -7.88
N SER A 174 4.09 12.05 -8.65
CA SER A 174 5.51 12.02 -8.28
C SER A 174 6.12 13.42 -8.17
N TRP A 175 5.46 14.43 -8.74
CA TRP A 175 5.81 15.83 -8.60
C TRP A 175 5.25 16.52 -7.35
N ALA A 176 4.27 15.95 -6.66
CA ALA A 176 3.78 16.45 -5.37
C ALA A 176 4.92 16.53 -4.34
N ASP A 177 5.85 15.56 -4.38
CA ASP A 177 7.06 15.50 -3.55
C ASP A 177 8.03 16.68 -3.75
N ARG A 178 7.83 17.51 -4.78
CA ARG A 178 8.69 18.65 -5.10
C ARG A 178 7.94 19.97 -5.29
N LEU A 179 6.64 20.02 -4.99
CA LEU A 179 5.89 21.26 -5.02
C LEU A 179 6.42 22.24 -3.95
N ALA A 180 6.42 23.53 -4.29
CA ALA A 180 6.88 24.58 -3.38
C ALA A 180 5.82 24.94 -2.31
N CYS A 181 4.56 24.64 -2.59
CA CYS A 181 3.38 24.84 -1.77
C CYS A 181 2.58 23.54 -1.78
N HIS A 182 1.78 23.28 -0.74
CA HIS A 182 1.00 22.04 -0.59
C HIS A 182 1.82 20.79 -0.98
N LYS A 183 3.04 20.72 -0.45
CA LYS A 183 3.95 19.62 -0.71
C LYS A 183 3.48 18.41 0.08
N VAL A 184 3.17 17.32 -0.61
CA VAL A 184 2.65 16.08 -0.02
C VAL A 184 3.65 14.96 -0.34
N HIS A 185 4.09 14.23 0.68
CA HIS A 185 4.85 12.99 0.53
C HIS A 185 3.91 11.77 0.44
N PRO A 186 4.35 10.60 -0.06
CA PRO A 186 3.49 9.42 -0.14
C PRO A 186 2.88 9.01 1.21
N GLN A 187 3.61 9.21 2.31
CA GLN A 187 3.16 8.89 3.67
C GLN A 187 2.14 9.89 4.22
N ASP A 188 2.02 11.07 3.61
CA ASP A 188 1.08 12.12 4.00
C ASP A 188 -0.33 11.87 3.45
N LEU A 189 -0.52 10.79 2.67
CA LEU A 189 -1.84 10.40 2.16
C LEU A 189 -2.65 9.63 3.22
N PRO A 190 -3.99 9.57 3.12
CA PRO A 190 -4.82 8.78 4.02
C PRO A 190 -4.73 7.28 3.68
N LEU A 191 -3.57 6.66 3.92
CA LEU A 191 -3.22 5.31 3.43
C LEU A 191 -4.15 4.19 3.92
N THR A 192 -4.79 4.34 5.08
CA THR A 192 -5.77 3.37 5.61
C THR A 192 -7.11 3.39 4.87
N GLU A 193 -7.34 4.44 4.09
CA GLU A 193 -8.56 4.67 3.32
C GLU A 193 -8.46 4.13 1.88
N LEU A 194 -7.24 3.81 1.46
CA LEU A 194 -6.93 3.31 0.12
C LEU A 194 -6.74 1.79 0.16
N THR A 195 -7.23 1.10 -0.87
CA THR A 195 -6.88 -0.31 -1.10
C THR A 195 -5.64 -0.44 -1.97
N HIS A 196 -5.44 0.52 -2.88
CA HIS A 196 -4.25 0.60 -3.72
C HIS A 196 -3.72 2.04 -3.79
N LEU A 197 -2.40 2.16 -3.90
CA LEU A 197 -1.70 3.41 -4.15
C LEU A 197 -0.89 3.27 -5.45
N ASN A 198 -1.17 4.11 -6.44
CA ASN A 198 -0.48 4.14 -7.72
C ASN A 198 0.51 5.31 -7.75
N LEU A 199 1.81 5.04 -7.81
CA LEU A 199 2.83 6.08 -7.98
C LEU A 199 2.86 6.54 -9.44
N ALA A 200 2.42 7.78 -9.68
CA ALA A 200 2.24 8.36 -11.01
C ALA A 200 3.20 9.54 -11.24
N PHE A 201 4.25 9.44 -12.04
CA PHE A 201 4.60 8.32 -12.90
C PHE A 201 6.08 7.96 -12.77
N ALA A 202 6.41 6.72 -13.11
CA ALA A 202 7.71 6.40 -13.70
C ALA A 202 7.68 6.67 -15.21
N SER A 203 8.86 6.93 -15.79
CA SER A 203 9.09 6.99 -17.22
C SER A 203 9.78 5.72 -17.71
N VAL A 204 10.03 5.63 -19.01
CA VAL A 204 10.70 4.50 -19.66
C VAL A 204 11.85 5.02 -20.50
N ASP A 205 13.04 4.48 -20.31
CA ASP A 205 14.18 4.81 -21.18
C ASP A 205 13.87 4.34 -22.62
N PRO A 206 13.93 5.23 -23.63
CA PRO A 206 13.54 4.89 -25.01
C PRO A 206 14.39 3.79 -25.68
N ASN A 207 15.59 3.50 -25.16
CA ASN A 207 16.52 2.54 -25.74
C ASN A 207 16.54 1.21 -24.97
N SER A 208 16.64 1.28 -23.64
CA SER A 208 16.71 0.10 -22.78
C SER A 208 15.33 -0.47 -22.45
N PHE A 209 14.28 0.35 -22.51
CA PHE A 209 12.94 0.05 -22.00
C PHE A 209 12.91 -0.24 -20.49
N GLU A 210 13.88 0.25 -19.74
CA GLU A 210 13.89 0.17 -18.28
C GLU A 210 13.01 1.27 -17.68
N LEU A 211 12.38 0.97 -16.56
CA LEU A 211 11.63 1.96 -15.78
C LEU A 211 12.63 2.89 -15.09
N VAL A 212 12.40 4.19 -15.25
CA VAL A 212 13.24 5.26 -14.71
C VAL A 212 12.36 6.32 -14.04
N PRO A 213 12.91 7.20 -13.18
CA PRO A 213 12.15 8.33 -12.67
C PRO A 213 11.56 9.18 -13.80
N MET A 214 10.41 9.83 -13.56
CA MET A 214 9.67 10.57 -14.59
C MET A 214 10.53 11.59 -15.33
N ASP A 215 11.34 12.32 -14.57
CA ASP A 215 12.26 13.33 -15.03
C ASP A 215 13.50 13.38 -14.12
N SER A 216 14.48 14.21 -14.49
CA SER A 216 15.72 14.38 -13.71
C SER A 216 15.52 15.07 -12.35
N LYS A 217 14.34 15.62 -12.07
CA LYS A 217 13.99 16.26 -10.80
C LYS A 217 13.29 15.30 -9.83
N THR A 218 12.83 14.15 -10.32
CA THR A 218 12.13 13.14 -9.54
C THR A 218 13.17 12.24 -8.87
N PRO A 219 13.25 12.21 -7.53
CA PRO A 219 14.21 11.36 -6.82
C PRO A 219 13.93 9.87 -7.06
N ALA A 220 14.97 9.06 -7.26
CA ALA A 220 14.80 7.61 -7.41
C ALA A 220 14.33 6.95 -6.10
N GLU A 221 14.66 7.56 -4.96
CA GLU A 221 14.23 7.19 -3.62
C GLU A 221 12.70 7.29 -3.44
N LEU A 222 12.00 7.99 -4.34
CA LEU A 222 10.54 8.07 -4.31
C LEU A 222 9.90 6.70 -4.57
N PHE A 223 10.56 5.82 -5.32
CA PHE A 223 10.11 4.44 -5.52
C PHE A 223 10.08 3.65 -4.21
N GLU A 224 11.17 3.71 -3.44
CA GLU A 224 11.29 3.01 -2.17
C GLU A 224 10.35 3.60 -1.12
N SER A 225 10.33 4.92 -0.96
CA SER A 225 9.47 5.59 0.02
C SER A 225 7.99 5.34 -0.24
N THR A 226 7.57 5.29 -1.51
CA THR A 226 6.18 4.96 -1.85
C THR A 226 5.85 3.50 -1.53
N VAL A 227 6.73 2.54 -1.80
CA VAL A 227 6.50 1.13 -1.42
C VAL A 227 6.46 0.95 0.11
N LEU A 228 7.26 1.73 0.85
CA LEU A 228 7.28 1.70 2.32
C LEU A 228 5.98 2.19 2.98
N THR A 229 5.07 2.85 2.25
CA THR A 229 3.71 3.18 2.75
C THR A 229 2.92 1.94 3.19
N LYS A 230 3.28 0.75 2.70
CA LYS A 230 2.73 -0.52 3.17
C LYS A 230 3.00 -0.81 4.64
N ASN A 231 3.98 -0.15 5.26
CA ASN A 231 4.23 -0.26 6.69
C ASN A 231 3.13 0.42 7.53
N ASP A 232 2.48 1.44 6.97
CA ASP A 232 1.37 2.15 7.62
C ASP A 232 0.01 1.48 7.33
N ASN A 233 -0.11 0.76 6.21
CA ASN A 233 -1.25 -0.11 5.90
C ASN A 233 -0.77 -1.40 5.21
N SER A 234 -0.64 -2.51 5.94
CA SER A 234 -0.14 -3.79 5.40
C SER A 234 -1.07 -4.44 4.37
N ALA A 235 -2.33 -4.00 4.29
CA ALA A 235 -3.29 -4.45 3.28
C ALA A 235 -3.17 -3.65 1.97
N LEU A 236 -2.52 -2.48 2.00
CA LEU A 236 -2.33 -1.61 0.85
C LEU A 236 -1.50 -2.32 -0.23
N LYS A 237 -1.95 -2.22 -1.48
CA LYS A 237 -1.18 -2.63 -2.66
C LYS A 237 -0.57 -1.41 -3.32
N VAL A 238 0.73 -1.44 -3.58
CA VAL A 238 1.42 -0.28 -4.18
C VAL A 238 1.81 -0.62 -5.61
N PHE A 239 1.26 0.11 -6.57
CA PHE A 239 1.50 -0.06 -8.01
C PHE A 239 2.38 1.07 -8.53
N ILE A 240 3.16 0.79 -9.56
CA ILE A 240 3.85 1.82 -10.34
C ILE A 240 3.02 2.13 -11.59
N SER A 241 2.67 3.40 -11.79
CA SER A 241 2.04 3.84 -13.03
C SER A 241 3.12 4.34 -14.00
N VAL A 242 3.01 3.93 -15.26
CA VAL A 242 3.98 4.28 -16.32
C VAL A 242 3.22 4.94 -17.47
N GLY A 243 3.69 6.12 -17.89
CA GLY A 243 3.10 6.88 -18.99
C GLY A 243 2.57 8.25 -18.56
N GLY A 244 1.30 8.50 -18.84
CA GLY A 244 0.59 9.76 -18.57
C GLY A 244 0.72 10.80 -19.69
N TRP A 245 -0.09 11.85 -19.62
CA TRP A 245 -0.26 12.84 -20.68
C TRP A 245 1.07 13.40 -21.25
N THR A 246 1.99 13.86 -20.42
CA THR A 246 3.25 14.47 -20.92
C THR A 246 4.19 13.46 -21.56
N PHE A 247 4.05 12.17 -21.25
CA PHE A 247 4.88 11.11 -21.85
C PHE A 247 4.61 10.96 -23.35
N SER A 248 3.38 11.27 -23.78
CA SER A 248 2.94 11.17 -25.17
C SER A 248 2.87 12.54 -25.90
N ASP A 249 3.50 13.58 -25.35
CA ASP A 249 3.53 14.89 -25.99
C ASP A 249 4.25 14.88 -27.34
N ASN A 250 3.66 15.58 -28.32
CA ASN A 250 4.15 15.63 -29.68
C ASN A 250 5.58 16.17 -29.77
N GLY A 251 6.44 15.45 -30.50
CA GLY A 251 7.82 15.86 -30.75
C GLY A 251 8.80 15.61 -29.59
N THR A 252 8.38 14.87 -28.56
CA THR A 252 9.24 14.43 -27.45
C THR A 252 9.89 13.07 -27.74
N ALA A 253 10.99 12.76 -27.03
CA ALA A 253 11.68 11.47 -27.16
C ALA A 253 10.85 10.29 -26.63
N THR A 254 9.91 10.55 -25.71
CA THR A 254 9.05 9.54 -25.08
C THR A 254 7.81 9.22 -25.90
N GLN A 255 7.36 10.14 -26.78
CA GLN A 255 6.17 9.95 -27.61
C GLN A 255 6.08 8.58 -28.31
N PRO A 256 7.11 8.09 -29.04
CA PRO A 256 7.01 6.82 -29.75
C PRO A 256 7.24 5.59 -28.87
N VAL A 257 7.59 5.76 -27.58
CA VAL A 257 8.15 4.67 -26.75
C VAL A 257 7.16 3.54 -26.54
N PHE A 258 5.90 3.81 -26.20
CA PHE A 258 4.90 2.75 -26.06
C PHE A 258 4.66 2.00 -27.37
N GLY A 259 4.52 2.72 -28.49
CA GLY A 259 4.39 2.10 -29.81
C GLY A 259 5.61 1.23 -30.16
N ASN A 260 6.82 1.69 -29.86
CA ASN A 260 8.05 0.94 -30.07
C ASN A 260 8.12 -0.32 -29.19
N ILE A 261 7.77 -0.21 -27.91
CA ILE A 261 7.67 -1.34 -26.98
C ILE A 261 6.68 -2.37 -27.50
N ALA A 262 5.49 -1.92 -27.91
CA ALA A 262 4.41 -2.79 -28.34
C ALA A 262 4.66 -3.43 -29.73
N SER A 263 5.47 -2.80 -30.60
CA SER A 263 5.61 -3.17 -32.02
C SER A 263 6.18 -4.55 -32.34
N SER A 264 6.95 -5.17 -31.45
CA SER A 264 7.58 -6.48 -31.71
C SER A 264 7.58 -7.38 -30.49
N VAL A 265 7.61 -8.71 -30.71
CA VAL A 265 7.66 -9.70 -29.62
C VAL A 265 8.86 -9.44 -28.71
N GLN A 266 10.03 -9.20 -29.31
CA GLN A 266 11.28 -8.97 -28.59
C GLN A 266 11.20 -7.72 -27.69
N ASN A 267 10.60 -6.63 -28.19
CA ASN A 267 10.47 -5.41 -27.41
C ASN A 267 9.48 -5.57 -26.26
N ARG A 268 8.35 -6.24 -26.50
CA ARG A 268 7.34 -6.52 -25.47
C ARG A 268 7.89 -7.41 -24.37
N GLU A 269 8.60 -8.48 -24.72
CA GLU A 269 9.25 -9.36 -23.75
C GLU A 269 10.37 -8.64 -22.98
N LYS A 270 11.16 -7.81 -23.65
CA LYS A 270 12.20 -6.99 -23.00
C LYS A 270 11.58 -6.06 -21.97
N PHE A 271 10.56 -5.29 -22.35
CA PHE A 271 9.87 -4.40 -21.42
C PHE A 271 9.20 -5.17 -20.28
N ALA A 272 8.50 -6.28 -20.56
CA ALA A 272 7.85 -7.09 -19.53
C ALA A 272 8.85 -7.65 -18.50
N ASN A 273 10.03 -8.09 -18.95
CA ASN A 273 11.11 -8.54 -18.08
C ASN A 273 11.73 -7.38 -17.27
N ASN A 274 11.93 -6.22 -17.88
CA ASN A 274 12.41 -5.02 -17.19
C ASN A 274 11.43 -4.56 -16.10
N VAL A 275 10.13 -4.56 -16.41
CA VAL A 275 9.06 -4.26 -15.44
C VAL A 275 9.11 -5.28 -14.31
N LEU A 276 9.12 -6.58 -14.60
CA LEU A 276 9.16 -7.61 -13.57
C LEU A 276 10.39 -7.45 -12.65
N ALA A 277 11.56 -7.18 -13.24
CA ALA A 277 12.78 -6.91 -12.50
C ALA A 277 12.64 -5.66 -11.60
N PHE A 278 12.06 -4.59 -12.12
CA PHE A 278 11.80 -3.36 -11.36
C PHE A 278 10.83 -3.58 -10.19
N LEU A 279 9.69 -4.25 -10.44
CA LEU A 279 8.70 -4.55 -9.40
C LEU A 279 9.28 -5.43 -8.29
N ASN A 280 10.14 -6.39 -8.65
CA ASN A 280 10.84 -7.25 -7.69
C ASN A 280 11.94 -6.50 -6.93
N GLY A 281 12.69 -5.63 -7.62
CA GLY A 281 13.77 -4.86 -7.02
C GLY A 281 13.29 -3.83 -6.00
N HIS A 282 12.14 -3.20 -6.25
CA HIS A 282 11.61 -2.14 -5.39
C HIS A 282 10.43 -2.58 -4.49
N GLY A 283 9.85 -3.76 -4.71
CA GLY A 283 8.78 -4.29 -3.87
C GLY A 283 7.35 -3.82 -4.23
N PHE A 284 7.12 -3.28 -5.43
CA PHE A 284 5.79 -2.96 -5.95
C PHE A 284 4.95 -4.21 -6.20
N ASP A 285 3.63 -4.10 -6.02
CA ASP A 285 2.65 -5.19 -6.13
C ASP A 285 1.99 -5.28 -7.52
N GLY A 286 2.28 -4.35 -8.42
CA GLY A 286 1.75 -4.35 -9.77
C GLY A 286 2.20 -3.16 -10.61
N ILE A 287 1.75 -3.15 -11.86
CA ILE A 287 1.96 -2.06 -12.81
C ILE A 287 0.62 -1.57 -13.36
N ASP A 288 0.53 -0.26 -13.58
CA ASP A 288 -0.55 0.40 -14.29
C ASP A 288 0.01 1.05 -15.56
N ILE A 289 -0.53 0.70 -16.73
CA ILE A 289 -0.09 1.28 -18.00
C ILE A 289 -1.05 2.40 -18.43
N ASP A 290 -0.52 3.62 -18.49
CA ASP A 290 -1.25 4.82 -18.88
C ASP A 290 -0.73 5.37 -20.22
N TRP A 291 -1.07 4.69 -21.31
CA TRP A 291 -0.68 5.08 -22.66
C TRP A 291 -1.72 6.02 -23.27
N GLU A 292 -1.32 7.28 -23.54
CA GLU A 292 -2.22 8.34 -24.01
C GLU A 292 -1.91 8.90 -25.43
N TYR A 293 -2.37 8.28 -26.53
CA TYR A 293 -3.20 7.07 -26.62
C TYR A 293 -2.74 6.16 -27.76
N PRO A 294 -2.87 4.82 -27.63
CA PRO A 294 -2.60 3.89 -28.72
C PRO A 294 -3.45 4.24 -29.93
N GLY A 295 -2.90 4.13 -31.14
CA GLY A 295 -3.64 4.32 -32.39
C GLY A 295 -4.06 5.76 -32.73
N ALA A 296 -4.07 6.69 -31.78
CA ALA A 296 -4.47 8.07 -31.98
C ALA A 296 -3.36 8.90 -32.65
N PRO A 297 -3.51 9.33 -33.93
CA PRO A 297 -2.43 9.98 -34.66
C PRO A 297 -2.03 11.35 -34.08
N ASP A 298 -2.97 12.08 -33.48
CA ASP A 298 -2.74 13.37 -32.81
C ASP A 298 -1.86 13.26 -31.56
N ARG A 299 -1.63 12.03 -31.09
CA ARG A 299 -0.74 11.65 -29.98
C ARG A 299 0.41 10.74 -30.42
N GLY A 300 0.60 10.55 -31.73
CA GLY A 300 1.68 9.74 -32.30
C GLY A 300 1.40 8.23 -32.35
N GLY A 301 0.17 7.80 -32.06
CA GLY A 301 -0.27 6.42 -32.19
C GLY A 301 -0.41 5.96 -33.65
N ARG A 302 -0.34 4.65 -33.85
CA ARG A 302 -0.43 3.97 -35.15
C ARG A 302 -1.52 2.90 -35.15
N PRO A 303 -2.20 2.62 -36.28
CA PRO A 303 -3.32 1.68 -36.30
C PRO A 303 -3.02 0.28 -35.72
N GLU A 304 -1.78 -0.21 -35.87
CA GLU A 304 -1.34 -1.49 -35.32
C GLU A 304 -1.26 -1.53 -33.78
N ASP A 305 -1.24 -0.38 -33.12
CA ASP A 305 -1.12 -0.27 -31.66
C ASP A 305 -2.27 -0.95 -30.92
N THR A 306 -3.49 -0.94 -31.48
CA THR A 306 -4.66 -1.60 -30.89
C THR A 306 -4.42 -3.08 -30.61
N ASN A 307 -3.89 -3.80 -31.61
CA ASN A 307 -3.56 -5.22 -31.46
C ASN A 307 -2.28 -5.41 -30.64
N ASN A 308 -1.29 -4.55 -30.85
CA ASN A 308 0.00 -4.65 -30.18
C ASN A 308 -0.09 -4.39 -28.67
N TYR A 309 -1.03 -3.55 -28.22
CA TYR A 309 -1.23 -3.27 -26.81
C TYR A 309 -1.80 -4.49 -26.06
N VAL A 310 -2.73 -5.24 -26.68
CA VAL A 310 -3.18 -6.54 -26.15
C VAL A 310 -2.00 -7.50 -26.00
N LEU A 311 -1.13 -7.59 -27.01
CA LEU A 311 0.05 -8.45 -26.97
C LEU A 311 1.07 -7.99 -25.93
N LEU A 312 1.14 -6.68 -25.63
CA LEU A 312 1.99 -6.13 -24.58
C LEU A 312 1.48 -6.55 -23.20
N LEU A 313 0.18 -6.40 -22.93
CA LEU A 313 -0.42 -6.87 -21.68
C LEU A 313 -0.31 -8.39 -21.53
N GLN A 314 -0.43 -9.14 -22.63
CA GLN A 314 -0.16 -10.58 -22.63
C GLN A 314 1.29 -10.90 -22.23
N ALA A 315 2.27 -10.17 -22.77
CA ALA A 315 3.68 -10.37 -22.43
C ALA A 315 3.96 -10.06 -20.96
N LEU A 316 3.39 -8.97 -20.42
CA LEU A 316 3.46 -8.64 -19.00
C LEU A 316 2.84 -9.75 -18.14
N ARG A 317 1.64 -10.22 -18.51
CA ARG A 317 0.95 -11.28 -17.77
C ARG A 317 1.73 -12.58 -17.77
N ASN A 318 2.27 -12.99 -18.91
CA ASN A 318 3.14 -14.17 -19.00
C ASN A 318 4.38 -14.04 -18.10
N ALA A 319 5.02 -12.87 -18.06
CA ALA A 319 6.17 -12.62 -17.18
C ALA A 319 5.77 -12.65 -15.70
N PHE A 320 4.61 -12.09 -15.34
CA PHE A 320 4.15 -12.01 -13.95
C PHE A 320 3.68 -13.36 -13.43
N ASP A 321 2.98 -14.16 -14.23
CA ASP A 321 2.55 -15.51 -13.85
C ASP A 321 3.74 -16.48 -13.71
N ALA A 322 4.88 -16.17 -14.34
CA ALA A 322 6.13 -16.89 -14.12
C ALA A 322 6.83 -16.51 -12.80
N SER A 323 6.45 -15.38 -12.19
CA SER A 323 6.91 -14.95 -10.87
C SER A 323 6.11 -15.65 -9.77
N PRO A 324 6.73 -16.01 -8.62
CA PRO A 324 5.98 -16.52 -7.47
C PRO A 324 5.14 -15.45 -6.76
N ARG A 325 5.29 -14.17 -7.14
CA ARG A 325 4.52 -13.05 -6.56
C ARG A 325 3.22 -12.87 -7.33
N GLY A 326 2.10 -12.71 -6.62
CA GLY A 326 0.81 -12.35 -7.22
C GLY A 326 0.79 -10.88 -7.65
N LEU A 327 1.44 -10.56 -8.76
CA LEU A 327 1.57 -9.20 -9.29
C LEU A 327 0.38 -8.82 -10.17
N GLY A 328 -0.17 -7.62 -9.95
CA GLY A 328 -1.29 -7.07 -10.71
C GLY A 328 -0.89 -6.30 -11.96
N ILE A 329 -1.79 -6.26 -12.95
CA ILE A 329 -1.70 -5.42 -14.15
C ILE A 329 -3.02 -4.67 -14.31
N THR A 330 -2.93 -3.34 -14.37
CA THR A 330 -4.04 -2.47 -14.74
C THR A 330 -3.64 -1.61 -15.95
N PHE A 331 -4.64 -0.99 -16.55
CA PHE A 331 -4.41 0.05 -17.54
C PHE A 331 -5.44 1.14 -17.39
N THR A 332 -5.06 2.34 -17.79
CA THR A 332 -5.91 3.51 -17.79
C THR A 332 -6.56 3.67 -19.17
N ALA A 333 -7.86 3.99 -19.18
CA ALA A 333 -8.65 4.14 -20.39
C ALA A 333 -9.36 5.51 -20.44
N PRO A 334 -9.41 6.15 -21.62
CA PRO A 334 -10.13 7.41 -21.79
C PRO A 334 -11.65 7.18 -21.79
N SER A 335 -12.40 8.24 -21.50
CA SER A 335 -13.87 8.25 -21.54
C SER A 335 -14.45 8.64 -22.91
N SER A 336 -13.64 9.22 -23.81
CA SER A 336 -14.11 9.62 -25.14
C SER A 336 -14.07 8.47 -26.15
N TYR A 337 -15.10 8.36 -27.00
CA TYR A 337 -15.10 7.39 -28.11
C TYR A 337 -13.90 7.57 -29.04
N TRP A 338 -13.48 8.82 -29.30
CA TRP A 338 -12.40 9.14 -30.23
C TRP A 338 -11.07 8.48 -29.86
N TYR A 339 -10.73 8.43 -28.56
CA TYR A 339 -9.53 7.76 -28.07
C TYR A 339 -9.79 6.30 -27.70
N LEU A 340 -10.94 5.99 -27.08
CA LEU A 340 -11.23 4.62 -26.62
C LEU A 340 -11.39 3.63 -27.77
N ARG A 341 -11.78 4.06 -28.97
CA ARG A 341 -11.93 3.18 -30.15
C ARG A 341 -10.67 2.40 -30.53
N TRP A 342 -9.51 2.83 -30.04
CA TRP A 342 -8.22 2.17 -30.26
C TRP A 342 -7.87 1.11 -29.21
N PHE A 343 -8.74 0.86 -28.23
CA PHE A 343 -8.55 -0.12 -27.16
C PHE A 343 -9.40 -1.36 -27.45
N ASP A 344 -8.74 -2.51 -27.64
CA ASP A 344 -9.42 -3.82 -27.62
C ASP A 344 -9.71 -4.22 -26.17
N LEU A 345 -10.73 -3.61 -25.57
CA LEU A 345 -11.06 -3.79 -24.15
C LEU A 345 -11.22 -5.28 -23.75
N PRO A 346 -11.95 -6.14 -24.49
CA PRO A 346 -12.02 -7.56 -24.16
C PRO A 346 -10.67 -8.27 -24.23
N GLY A 347 -9.86 -7.98 -25.26
CA GLY A 347 -8.51 -8.54 -25.41
C GLY A 347 -7.57 -8.10 -24.28
N MET A 348 -7.64 -6.84 -23.89
CA MET A 348 -6.80 -6.25 -22.83
C MET A 348 -7.20 -6.77 -21.43
N LEU A 349 -8.49 -6.81 -21.11
CA LEU A 349 -9.03 -7.28 -19.81
C LEU A 349 -8.94 -8.80 -19.61
N LYS A 350 -8.48 -9.54 -20.63
CA LYS A 350 -8.05 -10.93 -20.49
C LYS A 350 -6.75 -11.06 -19.71
N TYR A 351 -5.87 -10.07 -19.78
CA TYR A 351 -4.51 -10.11 -19.20
C TYR A 351 -4.29 -9.09 -18.07
N SER A 352 -5.28 -8.24 -17.83
CA SER A 352 -5.32 -7.24 -16.76
C SER A 352 -6.44 -7.53 -15.78
N ASP A 353 -6.25 -7.07 -14.54
CA ASP A 353 -7.17 -7.32 -13.44
C ASP A 353 -8.45 -6.49 -13.60
N TRP A 354 -8.29 -5.19 -13.84
CA TRP A 354 -9.36 -4.22 -14.10
C TRP A 354 -8.88 -3.05 -14.97
N VAL A 355 -9.81 -2.19 -15.38
CA VAL A 355 -9.54 -0.95 -16.12
C VAL A 355 -9.89 0.26 -15.26
N ASN A 356 -8.98 1.23 -15.28
CA ASN A 356 -9.05 2.52 -14.62
C ASN A 356 -9.61 3.54 -15.62
N VAL A 357 -10.89 3.96 -15.51
CA VAL A 357 -11.50 4.84 -16.52
C VAL A 357 -11.42 6.30 -16.09
N MET A 358 -10.81 7.13 -16.94
CA MET A 358 -10.68 8.57 -16.72
C MET A 358 -12.00 9.30 -17.02
N THR A 359 -12.95 9.20 -16.10
CA THR A 359 -14.28 9.83 -16.17
C THR A 359 -14.27 11.28 -15.68
N TYR A 360 -13.21 11.99 -16.04
CA TYR A 360 -12.95 13.41 -15.85
C TYR A 360 -12.31 13.94 -17.13
N ASP A 361 -12.10 15.26 -17.22
CA ASP A 361 -11.59 15.92 -18.43
C ASP A 361 -12.47 15.73 -19.67
N LEU A 362 -13.78 15.60 -19.46
CA LEU A 362 -14.75 15.59 -20.56
C LEU A 362 -14.78 16.93 -21.31
N HIS A 363 -14.51 18.01 -20.57
CA HIS A 363 -14.54 19.38 -21.09
C HIS A 363 -13.37 20.20 -20.57
N GLY A 364 -12.91 21.13 -21.41
CA GLY A 364 -11.78 22.00 -21.12
C GLY A 364 -11.57 23.05 -22.21
N VAL A 365 -10.52 23.85 -22.08
CA VAL A 365 -10.24 24.96 -23.02
C VAL A 365 -10.01 24.51 -24.47
N TRP A 366 -9.68 23.23 -24.67
CA TRP A 366 -9.50 22.62 -25.98
C TRP A 366 -10.81 22.51 -26.78
N ASP A 367 -11.98 22.60 -26.13
CA ASP A 367 -13.29 22.53 -26.81
C ASP A 367 -13.50 23.63 -27.84
N ARG A 368 -12.77 24.75 -27.70
CA ARG A 368 -12.70 25.81 -28.72
C ARG A 368 -12.39 25.29 -30.13
N ASN A 369 -11.59 24.24 -30.23
CA ASN A 369 -11.06 23.73 -31.48
C ASN A 369 -11.83 22.52 -32.02
N ASN A 370 -12.89 22.08 -31.33
CA ASN A 370 -13.73 20.95 -31.75
C ASN A 370 -15.19 21.42 -31.94
N PRO A 371 -16.12 20.54 -32.39
CA PRO A 371 -17.52 20.92 -32.65
C PRO A 371 -18.31 21.46 -31.45
N ILE A 372 -17.85 21.24 -30.21
CA ILE A 372 -18.49 21.78 -28.99
C ILE A 372 -18.34 23.30 -28.94
N GLY A 373 -17.18 23.82 -29.34
CA GLY A 373 -16.89 25.24 -29.39
C GLY A 373 -16.48 25.84 -28.05
N SER A 374 -16.33 27.17 -28.01
CA SER A 374 -15.81 27.88 -26.83
C SER A 374 -16.89 28.10 -25.75
N ILE A 375 -17.56 27.04 -25.31
CA ILE A 375 -18.57 27.10 -24.24
C ILE A 375 -18.06 26.42 -22.95
N VAL A 376 -18.44 26.96 -21.79
CA VAL A 376 -18.13 26.34 -20.50
C VAL A 376 -19.04 25.15 -20.24
N GLN A 377 -18.47 24.06 -19.73
CA GLN A 377 -19.16 22.82 -19.40
C GLN A 377 -18.48 22.15 -18.20
N GLY A 378 -19.18 21.24 -17.51
CA GLY A 378 -18.64 20.51 -16.38
C GLY A 378 -17.79 19.32 -16.81
N HIS A 379 -16.51 19.27 -16.41
CA HIS A 379 -15.57 18.24 -16.88
C HIS A 379 -15.82 16.82 -16.35
N THR A 380 -16.76 16.65 -15.43
CA THR A 380 -17.14 15.36 -14.83
C THR A 380 -18.66 15.12 -14.91
N ASN A 381 -19.28 15.56 -16.00
CA ASN A 381 -20.72 15.42 -16.24
C ASN A 381 -21.17 13.95 -16.24
N LEU A 382 -21.98 13.55 -15.24
CA LEU A 382 -22.45 12.18 -15.04
C LEU A 382 -23.25 11.61 -16.22
N THR A 383 -23.98 12.45 -16.96
CA THR A 383 -24.72 11.99 -18.15
C THR A 383 -23.76 11.52 -19.23
N GLU A 384 -22.67 12.26 -19.44
CA GLU A 384 -21.65 11.94 -20.43
C GLU A 384 -20.72 10.81 -19.97
N ILE A 385 -20.44 10.73 -18.66
CA ILE A 385 -19.83 9.54 -18.06
C ILE A 385 -20.68 8.29 -18.37
N GLY A 386 -22.01 8.39 -18.28
CA GLY A 386 -22.92 7.32 -18.69
C GLY A 386 -22.70 6.89 -20.14
N TYR A 387 -22.66 7.84 -21.07
CA TYR A 387 -22.39 7.55 -22.48
C TYR A 387 -20.99 6.94 -22.72
N ALA A 388 -19.99 7.35 -21.95
CA ALA A 388 -18.66 6.74 -21.98
C ALA A 388 -18.70 5.28 -21.55
N LEU A 389 -19.39 4.96 -20.44
CA LEU A 389 -19.51 3.58 -19.94
C LEU A 389 -20.34 2.68 -20.86
N GLU A 390 -21.30 3.24 -21.61
CA GLU A 390 -22.03 2.49 -22.64
C GLU A 390 -21.09 1.83 -23.66
N LEU A 391 -19.95 2.45 -23.99
CA LEU A 391 -18.93 1.87 -24.88
C LEU A 391 -18.37 0.54 -24.34
N PHE A 392 -18.22 0.43 -23.02
CA PHE A 392 -17.75 -0.80 -22.36
C PHE A 392 -18.83 -1.90 -22.45
N TRP A 393 -20.11 -1.54 -22.33
CA TRP A 393 -21.23 -2.48 -22.43
C TRP A 393 -21.42 -3.02 -23.84
N ARG A 394 -21.14 -2.22 -24.88
CA ARG A 394 -21.19 -2.65 -26.30
C ARG A 394 -20.25 -3.83 -26.59
N VAL A 395 -19.11 -3.88 -25.90
CA VAL A 395 -18.14 -4.98 -25.98
C VAL A 395 -18.21 -5.94 -24.78
N LYS A 396 -19.29 -5.85 -24.01
CA LYS A 396 -19.66 -6.80 -22.93
C LYS A 396 -18.63 -6.89 -21.80
N ILE A 397 -17.98 -5.77 -21.46
CA ILE A 397 -17.12 -5.74 -20.27
C ILE A 397 -17.99 -5.90 -19.02
N PRO A 398 -17.62 -6.77 -18.07
CA PRO A 398 -18.30 -6.87 -16.78
C PRO A 398 -18.13 -5.57 -15.97
N PRO A 399 -19.20 -4.99 -15.39
CA PRO A 399 -19.12 -3.78 -14.57
C PRO A 399 -18.12 -3.88 -13.41
N SER A 400 -17.99 -5.04 -12.78
CA SER A 400 -17.04 -5.30 -11.70
C SER A 400 -15.55 -5.18 -12.09
N LYS A 401 -15.23 -5.05 -13.39
CA LYS A 401 -13.86 -4.78 -13.88
C LYS A 401 -13.62 -3.32 -14.25
N VAL A 402 -14.64 -2.46 -14.14
CA VAL A 402 -14.56 -1.04 -14.50
C VAL A 402 -14.51 -0.21 -13.22
N LEU A 403 -13.46 0.60 -13.07
CA LEU A 403 -13.33 1.55 -11.96
C LEU A 403 -13.68 2.95 -12.43
N LEU A 404 -14.54 3.63 -11.66
CA LEU A 404 -14.96 5.00 -11.94
C LEU A 404 -13.90 6.00 -11.46
N GLY A 405 -13.49 6.92 -12.34
CA GLY A 405 -12.54 7.99 -12.01
C GLY A 405 -13.20 9.21 -11.35
N PHE A 406 -12.60 9.65 -10.25
CA PHE A 406 -12.95 10.85 -9.51
C PHE A 406 -11.78 11.85 -9.58
N GLY A 407 -12.02 13.01 -10.16
CA GLY A 407 -11.03 14.08 -10.26
C GLY A 407 -11.05 14.97 -9.02
N PHE A 408 -9.94 15.02 -8.27
CA PHE A 408 -9.73 15.93 -7.14
C PHE A 408 -9.17 17.27 -7.60
N TYR A 409 -9.81 17.82 -8.63
CA TYR A 409 -9.49 19.11 -9.23
C TYR A 409 -10.70 19.57 -10.03
N GLY A 410 -10.68 20.82 -10.47
CA GLY A 410 -11.67 21.39 -11.36
C GLY A 410 -11.06 21.90 -12.65
N ARG A 411 -11.84 21.86 -13.73
CA ARG A 411 -11.52 22.58 -14.97
C ARG A 411 -12.12 23.98 -14.91
N SER A 412 -11.31 24.97 -15.24
CA SER A 412 -11.64 26.38 -15.09
C SER A 412 -11.50 27.17 -16.39
N PHE A 413 -12.33 28.21 -16.53
CA PHE A 413 -12.49 29.00 -17.73
C PHE A 413 -12.61 30.48 -17.38
N GLN A 414 -12.13 31.34 -18.27
CA GLN A 414 -12.44 32.76 -18.22
C GLN A 414 -13.67 33.04 -19.10
N LEU A 415 -14.76 33.51 -18.50
CA LEU A 415 -15.99 33.85 -19.20
C LEU A 415 -15.78 35.07 -20.12
N SER A 416 -16.32 34.96 -21.35
CA SER A 416 -16.35 36.08 -22.30
C SER A 416 -17.35 37.15 -21.88
N ASP A 417 -18.46 36.74 -21.27
CA ASP A 417 -19.47 37.63 -20.69
C ASP A 417 -19.73 37.24 -19.23
N PRO A 418 -19.32 38.06 -18.24
CA PRO A 418 -19.59 37.83 -16.82
C PRO A 418 -21.07 37.64 -16.47
N ALA A 419 -21.99 38.15 -17.29
CA ALA A 419 -23.43 38.00 -17.07
C ALA A 419 -23.95 36.60 -17.45
N CYS A 420 -23.19 35.81 -18.21
CA CYS A 420 -23.51 34.45 -18.62
C CYS A 420 -22.60 33.45 -17.91
N ALA A 421 -23.11 32.77 -16.88
CA ALA A 421 -22.33 31.89 -16.01
C ALA A 421 -22.77 30.41 -16.02
N LYS A 422 -23.78 30.05 -16.81
CA LYS A 422 -24.30 28.68 -16.89
C LYS A 422 -23.49 27.84 -17.89
N PRO A 423 -23.47 26.50 -17.75
CA PRO A 423 -23.02 25.63 -18.82
C PRO A 423 -23.66 26.03 -20.17
N GLY A 424 -22.84 26.08 -21.23
CA GLY A 424 -23.21 26.63 -22.54
C GLY A 424 -22.84 28.11 -22.77
N CYS A 425 -22.43 28.86 -21.75
CA CYS A 425 -21.94 30.23 -21.90
C CYS A 425 -20.53 30.29 -22.49
N LEU A 426 -20.21 31.36 -23.23
CA LEU A 426 -18.93 31.47 -23.95
C LEU A 426 -17.73 31.76 -23.02
N PHE A 427 -16.58 31.14 -23.30
CA PHE A 427 -15.29 31.45 -22.66
C PHE A 427 -14.27 32.09 -23.62
N SER A 428 -13.40 32.95 -23.09
CA SER A 428 -12.31 33.61 -23.81
C SER A 428 -10.96 32.90 -23.64
N GLY A 429 -10.80 32.08 -22.60
CA GLY A 429 -9.64 31.22 -22.39
C GLY A 429 -9.80 30.34 -21.16
N GLY A 430 -8.71 29.74 -20.70
CA GLY A 430 -8.65 29.15 -19.36
C GLY A 430 -8.71 30.24 -18.30
N ALA A 431 -9.18 29.89 -17.11
CA ALA A 431 -9.07 30.81 -15.98
C ALA A 431 -7.61 31.09 -15.64
N ASP A 432 -7.37 32.16 -14.88
CA ASP A 432 -6.05 32.48 -14.36
C ASP A 432 -5.47 31.29 -13.57
N PRO A 433 -4.14 31.03 -13.66
CA PRO A 433 -3.50 29.95 -12.93
C PRO A 433 -3.75 30.01 -11.42
N GLY A 434 -3.99 28.84 -10.82
CA GLY A 434 -4.03 28.70 -9.36
C GLY A 434 -2.69 29.09 -8.71
N PRO A 435 -2.70 29.53 -7.44
CA PRO A 435 -1.50 29.98 -6.75
C PRO A 435 -0.45 28.88 -6.53
N CYS A 436 -0.85 27.60 -6.57
CA CYS A 436 0.05 26.48 -6.33
C CYS A 436 0.20 25.57 -7.56
N SER A 437 -0.92 25.19 -8.19
CA SER A 437 -0.92 24.39 -9.42
C SER A 437 -0.25 25.11 -10.58
N ALA A 438 -0.23 26.45 -10.54
CA ALA A 438 0.42 27.33 -11.51
C ALA A 438 0.06 27.02 -12.98
N THR A 439 -1.13 26.45 -13.19
CA THR A 439 -1.60 26.00 -14.51
C THR A 439 -2.93 26.67 -14.84
N SER A 440 -2.96 27.41 -15.95
CA SER A 440 -4.20 28.06 -16.42
C SER A 440 -5.24 27.01 -16.81
N GLY A 441 -6.49 27.25 -16.41
CA GLY A 441 -7.62 26.38 -16.72
C GLY A 441 -7.77 25.13 -15.85
N ILE A 442 -6.99 25.03 -14.76
CA ILE A 442 -7.12 24.00 -13.72
C ILE A 442 -7.07 24.70 -12.36
N LEU A 443 -7.83 24.18 -11.40
CA LEU A 443 -7.61 24.43 -9.98
C LEU A 443 -7.64 23.09 -9.24
N GLU A 444 -6.64 22.81 -8.41
CA GLU A 444 -6.66 21.61 -7.57
C GLU A 444 -7.75 21.73 -6.50
N TYR A 445 -8.20 20.60 -5.94
CA TYR A 445 -9.28 20.63 -4.95
C TYR A 445 -8.92 21.51 -3.75
N TYR A 446 -7.70 21.43 -3.22
CA TYR A 446 -7.24 22.32 -2.15
C TYR A 446 -7.31 23.82 -2.52
N GLU A 447 -7.09 24.20 -3.78
CA GLU A 447 -7.21 25.58 -4.26
C GLU A 447 -8.67 26.03 -4.30
N ILE A 448 -9.56 25.15 -4.76
CA ILE A 448 -11.01 25.41 -4.80
C ILE A 448 -11.56 25.55 -3.38
N LYS A 449 -11.16 24.68 -2.45
CA LYS A 449 -11.56 24.77 -1.04
C LYS A 449 -11.04 26.06 -0.39
N ALA A 450 -9.78 26.41 -0.65
CA ALA A 450 -9.22 27.67 -0.18
C ALA A 450 -10.02 28.88 -0.71
N LEU A 451 -10.33 28.92 -2.00
CA LEU A 451 -11.14 29.97 -2.64
C LEU A 451 -12.50 30.13 -1.96
N LEU A 452 -13.24 29.02 -1.79
CA LEU A 452 -14.57 29.05 -1.18
C LEU A 452 -14.53 29.43 0.31
N SER A 453 -13.47 29.05 1.02
CA SER A 453 -13.29 29.42 2.43
C SER A 453 -12.98 30.91 2.61
N GLN A 454 -12.21 31.50 1.68
CA GLN A 454 -11.82 32.92 1.72
C GLN A 454 -12.97 33.83 1.29
N HIS A 455 -13.90 33.33 0.47
CA HIS A 455 -15.00 34.11 -0.10
C HIS A 455 -16.38 33.49 0.21
N SER A 456 -16.89 33.75 1.42
CA SER A 456 -18.19 33.24 1.88
C SER A 456 -19.42 33.70 1.05
N ASP A 457 -19.23 34.74 0.24
CA ASP A 457 -20.20 35.27 -0.71
C ASP A 457 -20.34 34.43 -1.98
N LEU A 458 -19.31 33.64 -2.33
CA LEU A 458 -19.39 32.69 -3.43
C LEU A 458 -20.41 31.59 -3.11
N LYS A 459 -21.36 31.40 -4.01
CA LYS A 459 -22.39 30.35 -3.93
C LYS A 459 -22.23 29.41 -5.12
N PRO A 460 -21.57 28.25 -4.95
CA PRO A 460 -21.54 27.24 -5.98
C PRO A 460 -22.96 26.83 -6.40
N VAL A 461 -23.16 26.69 -7.70
CA VAL A 461 -24.39 26.16 -8.28
C VAL A 461 -24.23 24.66 -8.44
N TYR A 462 -25.16 23.90 -7.87
CA TYR A 462 -25.24 22.45 -8.06
C TYR A 462 -26.07 22.13 -9.30
N ASP A 463 -25.41 21.63 -10.35
CA ASP A 463 -26.09 21.02 -11.49
C ASP A 463 -26.36 19.55 -11.18
N LYS A 464 -27.59 19.28 -10.72
CA LYS A 464 -28.01 17.94 -10.33
C LYS A 464 -28.03 16.94 -11.49
N SER A 465 -28.28 17.37 -12.73
CA SER A 465 -28.32 16.45 -13.87
C SER A 465 -26.91 16.02 -14.28
N ALA A 466 -25.97 16.96 -14.26
CA ALA A 466 -24.57 16.67 -14.55
C ALA A 466 -23.83 16.11 -13.32
N ALA A 467 -24.41 16.17 -12.12
CA ALA A 467 -23.75 15.83 -10.86
C ALA A 467 -22.41 16.56 -10.72
N VAL A 468 -22.42 17.88 -10.91
CA VAL A 468 -21.24 18.75 -10.75
C VAL A 468 -21.62 20.03 -10.01
N LYS A 469 -20.63 20.69 -9.40
CA LYS A 469 -20.76 22.06 -8.93
C LYS A 469 -19.93 22.98 -9.80
N TYR A 470 -20.44 24.18 -10.02
CA TYR A 470 -19.66 25.25 -10.62
C TYR A 470 -19.84 26.58 -9.90
N VAL A 471 -18.84 27.45 -9.98
CA VAL A 471 -18.88 28.77 -9.34
C VAL A 471 -18.14 29.80 -10.17
N VAL A 472 -18.66 31.03 -10.18
CA VAL A 472 -17.95 32.19 -10.74
C VAL A 472 -17.26 32.95 -9.61
N TYR A 473 -15.99 33.26 -9.78
CA TYR A 473 -15.16 34.02 -8.86
C TYR A 473 -14.40 35.12 -9.62
N ASN A 474 -13.85 36.10 -8.88
CA ASN A 474 -13.07 37.21 -9.44
C ASN A 474 -13.73 37.93 -10.64
N GLY A 475 -15.07 38.00 -10.63
CA GLY A 475 -15.89 38.67 -11.64
C GLY A 475 -16.17 37.84 -12.90
N ASN A 476 -15.20 37.11 -13.45
CA ASN A 476 -15.37 36.38 -14.72
C ASN A 476 -14.64 35.04 -14.80
N GLN A 477 -14.08 34.54 -13.69
CA GLN A 477 -13.42 33.25 -13.65
C GLN A 477 -14.46 32.21 -13.24
N TRP A 478 -14.50 31.07 -13.91
CA TRP A 478 -15.49 30.02 -13.71
C TRP A 478 -14.77 28.70 -13.48
N VAL A 479 -15.19 27.89 -12.52
CA VAL A 479 -14.65 26.55 -12.29
C VAL A 479 -15.78 25.56 -12.09
N SER A 480 -15.68 24.40 -12.73
CA SER A 480 -16.50 23.21 -12.42
C SER A 480 -15.66 22.19 -11.70
N TYR A 481 -16.21 21.60 -10.65
CA TYR A 481 -15.54 20.65 -9.77
C TYR A 481 -16.57 19.74 -9.08
N ASP A 482 -16.06 18.73 -8.37
CA ASP A 482 -16.85 17.85 -7.53
C ASP A 482 -16.67 18.14 -6.04
N ASP A 483 -17.67 17.83 -5.23
CA ASP A 483 -17.57 17.82 -3.77
C ASP A 483 -18.36 16.65 -3.17
N ALA A 484 -18.50 16.60 -1.84
CA ALA A 484 -19.20 15.51 -1.16
C ALA A 484 -20.63 15.25 -1.70
N GLU A 485 -21.36 16.29 -2.15
CA GLU A 485 -22.72 16.12 -2.68
C GLU A 485 -22.71 15.44 -4.06
N THR A 486 -21.80 15.85 -4.94
CA THR A 486 -21.70 15.30 -6.29
C THR A 486 -20.98 13.95 -6.31
N PHE A 487 -19.96 13.75 -5.46
CA PHE A 487 -19.34 12.45 -5.23
C PHE A 487 -20.35 11.43 -4.77
N LYS A 488 -21.18 11.76 -3.77
CA LYS A 488 -22.23 10.85 -3.32
C LYS A 488 -23.18 10.45 -4.46
N GLN A 489 -23.63 11.41 -5.26
CA GLN A 489 -24.52 11.13 -6.39
C GLN A 489 -23.87 10.17 -7.41
N LYS A 490 -22.59 10.38 -7.71
CA LYS A 490 -21.81 9.53 -8.64
C LYS A 490 -21.58 8.13 -8.08
N VAL A 491 -21.26 8.02 -6.79
CA VAL A 491 -21.10 6.76 -6.07
C VAL A 491 -22.41 5.96 -6.07
N ASP A 492 -23.53 6.59 -5.75
CA ASP A 492 -24.84 5.94 -5.74
C ASP A 492 -25.18 5.41 -7.15
N TRP A 493 -25.01 6.25 -8.18
CA TRP A 493 -25.21 5.85 -9.58
C TRP A 493 -24.29 4.69 -10.03
N ALA A 494 -23.02 4.72 -9.65
CA ALA A 494 -22.06 3.68 -10.03
C ALA A 494 -22.29 2.36 -9.28
N ASN A 495 -22.76 2.42 -8.03
CA ASN A 495 -23.20 1.23 -7.29
C ASN A 495 -24.46 0.62 -7.93
N ASP A 496 -25.41 1.43 -8.41
CA ASP A 496 -26.58 0.94 -9.15
C ASP A 496 -26.21 0.19 -10.45
N LEU A 497 -25.07 0.54 -11.06
CA LEU A 497 -24.50 -0.16 -12.21
C LEU A 497 -23.65 -1.38 -11.84
N GLY A 498 -23.25 -1.52 -10.57
CA GLY A 498 -22.39 -2.59 -10.07
C GLY A 498 -20.91 -2.45 -10.44
N LEU A 499 -20.38 -1.21 -10.52
CA LEU A 499 -18.97 -0.96 -10.85
C LEU A 499 -18.00 -1.53 -9.80
N GLY A 500 -16.77 -1.87 -10.23
CA GLY A 500 -15.81 -2.65 -9.44
C GLY A 500 -14.91 -1.87 -8.47
N GLY A 501 -15.03 -0.54 -8.45
CA GLY A 501 -14.25 0.33 -7.57
C GLY A 501 -14.21 1.79 -8.04
N SER A 502 -13.35 2.56 -7.39
CA SER A 502 -13.08 3.97 -7.66
C SER A 502 -11.59 4.20 -7.90
N LEU A 503 -11.29 5.07 -8.86
CA LEU A 503 -9.98 5.67 -9.11
C LEU A 503 -10.03 7.14 -8.68
N ILE A 504 -8.98 7.63 -8.02
CA ILE A 504 -8.84 9.02 -7.58
C ILE A 504 -7.65 9.64 -8.30
N TRP A 505 -7.90 10.70 -9.08
CA TRP A 505 -6.87 11.53 -9.71
C TRP A 505 -6.94 12.97 -9.17
N ALA A 506 -6.06 13.40 -8.27
CA ALA A 506 -5.09 12.60 -7.53
C ALA A 506 -5.25 12.78 -6.03
N SER A 507 -4.83 11.78 -5.25
CA SER A 507 -5.00 11.80 -3.79
C SER A 507 -4.20 12.93 -3.12
N ASP A 508 -3.08 13.33 -3.70
CA ASP A 508 -2.28 14.48 -3.25
C ASP A 508 -2.88 15.87 -3.60
N ALA A 509 -3.98 15.92 -4.35
CA ALA A 509 -4.68 17.16 -4.67
C ALA A 509 -5.80 17.52 -3.69
N ASP A 510 -6.05 16.67 -2.68
CA ASP A 510 -7.00 16.95 -1.61
C ASP A 510 -6.51 18.09 -0.69
N ASP A 511 -7.37 18.67 0.14
CA ASP A 511 -6.94 19.65 1.13
C ASP A 511 -6.31 19.01 2.37
N ASP A 512 -5.63 19.83 3.19
CA ASP A 512 -5.00 19.40 4.46
C ASP A 512 -6.00 18.83 5.49
N LYS A 513 -7.28 18.68 5.14
CA LYS A 513 -8.32 18.07 5.98
C LYS A 513 -8.88 16.80 5.37
N TYR A 514 -8.29 16.33 4.27
CA TYR A 514 -8.76 15.20 3.46
C TYR A 514 -10.26 15.30 3.13
N SER A 515 -10.75 16.49 2.83
CA SER A 515 -12.19 16.72 2.68
C SER A 515 -12.77 16.17 1.38
N ALA A 516 -11.97 16.01 0.31
CA ALA A 516 -12.37 15.28 -0.89
C ALA A 516 -12.47 13.78 -0.64
N HIS A 517 -11.45 13.17 -0.01
CA HIS A 517 -11.51 11.75 0.37
C HIS A 517 -12.69 11.51 1.33
N SER A 518 -12.89 12.39 2.31
CA SER A 518 -13.99 12.27 3.27
C SER A 518 -15.36 12.39 2.57
N GLY A 519 -15.47 13.32 1.62
CA GLY A 519 -16.67 13.49 0.80
C GLY A 519 -16.94 12.30 -0.11
N LEU A 520 -15.91 11.75 -0.74
CA LEU A 520 -16.01 10.57 -1.61
C LEU A 520 -16.43 9.33 -0.81
N LEU A 521 -15.75 9.05 0.29
CA LEU A 521 -16.00 7.86 1.14
C LEU A 521 -17.21 8.04 2.07
N SER A 522 -17.81 9.24 2.09
CA SER A 522 -18.95 9.59 2.96
C SER A 522 -18.67 9.33 4.45
N ARG A 523 -17.44 9.59 4.90
CA ARG A 523 -17.00 9.46 6.30
C ARG A 523 -15.89 10.43 6.62
N ASP A 524 -15.79 10.86 7.88
CA ASP A 524 -14.70 11.75 8.31
C ASP A 524 -13.37 10.97 8.39
N ILE A 525 -12.37 11.46 7.68
CA ILE A 525 -11.01 10.91 7.71
C ILE A 525 -10.14 11.76 8.63
N LYS A 526 -9.51 11.12 9.61
CA LYS A 526 -8.67 11.83 10.60
C LYS A 526 -7.31 12.19 10.00
N HIS A 527 -6.88 13.42 10.28
CA HIS A 527 -5.55 13.92 9.91
C HIS A 527 -4.44 13.15 10.65
N LEU A 528 -3.46 12.63 9.92
CA LEU A 528 -2.17 12.21 10.50
C LEU A 528 -1.29 13.46 10.59
N GLU A 529 -1.01 13.97 11.79
CA GLU A 529 -0.02 15.05 11.98
C GLU A 529 1.40 14.53 11.68
N ILE A 530 1.81 14.55 10.40
CA ILE A 530 3.16 14.12 9.99
C ILE A 530 4.05 15.35 9.84
N GLN A 531 4.95 15.54 10.82
CA GLN A 531 6.11 16.41 10.62
C GLN A 531 7.17 15.66 9.81
N THR A 532 7.46 16.17 8.61
CA THR A 532 8.49 15.75 7.65
C THR A 532 9.80 15.25 8.31
N LYS A 533 10.19 14.00 8.06
CA LYS A 533 11.54 13.48 8.33
C LYS A 533 12.16 12.89 7.05
N GLN A 534 13.18 13.57 6.52
CA GLN A 534 14.17 12.98 5.62
C GLN A 534 14.95 11.87 6.34
N PHE A 535 15.05 10.69 5.71
CA PHE A 535 15.93 9.60 6.13
C PHE A 535 17.29 9.67 5.40
N SER A 536 18.36 9.35 6.13
CA SER A 536 19.73 9.16 5.62
C SER A 536 20.06 7.65 5.61
N PRO A 537 20.83 7.11 4.64
CA PRO A 537 21.09 5.67 4.55
C PRO A 537 22.01 5.16 5.68
N ASN A 538 21.73 3.97 6.20
CA ASN A 538 22.42 3.32 7.32
C ASN A 538 23.43 2.23 6.81
N PRO A 539 24.71 2.21 7.26
CA PRO A 539 25.75 1.27 6.82
C PRO A 539 25.56 -0.22 7.17
N VAL A 540 24.49 -0.60 7.89
CA VAL A 540 24.23 -2.00 8.26
C VAL A 540 23.86 -2.90 7.06
N ASN A 541 23.31 -2.33 5.98
CA ASN A 541 22.96 -3.06 4.76
C ASN A 541 24.17 -3.49 3.90
N ILE A 542 25.38 -3.01 4.18
CA ILE A 542 26.56 -3.30 3.34
C ILE A 542 27.14 -4.69 3.65
N ALA A 543 27.12 -5.12 4.91
CA ALA A 543 27.70 -6.41 5.31
C ALA A 543 26.79 -7.62 4.98
N GLN A 544 25.46 -7.45 5.05
CA GLN A 544 24.50 -8.50 4.67
C GLN A 544 24.47 -8.74 3.16
N ASN A 545 24.70 -7.70 2.35
CA ASN A 545 24.79 -7.82 0.89
C ASN A 545 26.08 -8.50 0.38
N LEU A 546 27.15 -8.55 1.20
CA LEU A 546 28.45 -9.07 0.77
C LEU A 546 28.53 -10.61 0.75
N ILE A 547 27.76 -11.31 1.59
CA ILE A 547 27.74 -12.79 1.64
C ILE A 547 27.03 -13.38 0.41
N GLY A 548 26.03 -12.68 -0.10
CA GLY A 548 25.37 -13.08 -1.35
C GLY A 548 26.22 -12.78 -2.60
N GLN A 549 26.91 -11.63 -2.61
CA GLN A 549 27.55 -11.05 -3.80
C GLN A 549 29.00 -11.49 -4.02
N ASN A 550 29.59 -12.31 -3.14
CA ASN A 550 30.94 -12.87 -3.30
C ASN A 550 30.97 -14.16 -4.14
N GLY A 551 29.82 -14.60 -4.64
CA GLY A 551 29.68 -15.70 -5.58
C GLY A 551 30.02 -17.10 -5.04
N GLN A 552 29.91 -17.32 -3.72
CA GLN A 552 30.05 -18.64 -3.09
C GLN A 552 29.06 -19.70 -3.62
N ASP A 553 27.92 -19.26 -4.13
CA ASP A 553 26.94 -20.13 -4.78
C ASP A 553 27.02 -20.08 -6.32
N CYS A 554 28.07 -19.50 -6.89
CA CYS A 554 28.31 -19.60 -8.32
C CYS A 554 28.82 -21.00 -8.67
N LYS A 555 28.19 -21.65 -9.64
CA LYS A 555 28.53 -23.01 -10.09
C LYS A 555 28.89 -23.00 -11.56
N LEU A 556 29.92 -23.77 -11.91
CA LEU A 556 30.21 -24.10 -13.30
C LEU A 556 29.28 -25.24 -13.72
N VAL A 557 28.52 -25.04 -14.80
CA VAL A 557 27.73 -26.10 -15.42
C VAL A 557 28.68 -26.93 -16.28
N ASP A 558 28.96 -28.16 -15.85
CA ASP A 558 29.97 -29.04 -16.45
C ASP A 558 29.49 -29.72 -17.74
N VAL A 559 28.88 -28.96 -18.65
CA VAL A 559 28.39 -29.41 -19.96
C VAL A 559 28.79 -28.38 -21.00
N CYS A 560 29.34 -28.85 -22.13
CA CYS A 560 29.66 -27.99 -23.26
C CYS A 560 28.38 -27.50 -23.93
N THR A 561 28.11 -26.22 -23.79
CA THR A 561 26.87 -25.59 -24.23
C THR A 561 27.19 -24.56 -25.30
N ASP A 562 26.30 -24.41 -26.27
CA ASP A 562 26.35 -23.30 -27.23
C ASP A 562 26.13 -21.99 -26.44
N VAL A 563 27.19 -21.18 -26.34
CA VAL A 563 27.18 -20.00 -25.47
C VAL A 563 26.42 -18.82 -26.07
N GLU A 564 26.15 -18.85 -27.38
CA GLU A 564 25.36 -17.85 -28.11
C GLU A 564 23.87 -18.21 -28.16
N ASN A 565 23.51 -19.47 -27.86
CA ASN A 565 22.13 -19.91 -27.77
C ASN A 565 21.53 -19.67 -26.38
N PRO A 566 20.54 -18.76 -26.23
CA PRO A 566 19.97 -18.40 -24.93
C PRO A 566 19.21 -19.54 -24.24
N VAL A 567 18.65 -20.47 -25.03
CA VAL A 567 17.89 -21.62 -24.52
C VAL A 567 18.84 -22.68 -23.97
N ALA A 568 19.97 -22.90 -24.65
CA ALA A 568 20.97 -23.87 -24.22
C ALA A 568 21.82 -23.33 -23.05
N ALA A 569 22.18 -22.04 -23.07
CA ALA A 569 23.02 -21.37 -22.07
C ALA A 569 22.26 -20.90 -20.81
N HIS A 570 21.19 -21.61 -20.43
CA HIS A 570 20.34 -21.31 -19.28
C HIS A 570 20.87 -21.94 -17.98
N CYS A 571 20.80 -21.20 -16.87
CA CYS A 571 21.35 -21.59 -15.56
C CYS A 571 20.37 -22.34 -14.64
N GLY A 572 19.14 -22.59 -15.12
CA GLY A 572 18.06 -23.15 -14.31
C GLY A 572 17.35 -22.12 -13.44
N LYS A 573 16.32 -22.56 -12.72
CA LYS A 573 15.48 -21.70 -11.86
C LYS A 573 16.32 -21.00 -10.77
N ASN A 574 16.09 -19.71 -10.58
CA ASN A 574 16.73 -18.84 -9.59
C ASN A 574 18.25 -18.67 -9.75
N ARG A 575 18.81 -18.88 -10.96
CA ARG A 575 20.22 -18.61 -11.25
C ARG A 575 20.41 -17.86 -12.57
N VAL A 576 21.44 -17.03 -12.63
CA VAL A 576 21.82 -16.21 -13.81
C VAL A 576 23.24 -16.53 -14.27
N LYS A 577 23.46 -16.43 -15.59
CA LYS A 577 24.77 -16.64 -16.23
C LYS A 577 25.61 -15.37 -16.06
N ILE A 578 26.73 -15.47 -15.36
CA ILE A 578 27.65 -14.33 -15.16
C ILE A 578 28.91 -14.42 -16.04
N GLY A 579 29.14 -15.56 -16.69
CA GLY A 579 30.27 -15.79 -17.56
C GLY A 579 30.29 -17.21 -18.11
N TRP A 580 31.35 -17.58 -18.83
CA TRP A 580 31.58 -18.95 -19.28
C TRP A 580 33.07 -19.25 -19.42
N GLU A 581 33.45 -20.53 -19.42
CA GLU A 581 34.77 -20.99 -19.82
C GLU A 581 34.73 -21.77 -21.14
N ARG A 582 35.79 -21.66 -21.93
CA ARG A 582 35.87 -22.34 -23.22
C ARG A 582 36.07 -23.85 -23.10
N SER A 583 36.89 -24.28 -22.13
CA SER A 583 37.26 -25.70 -21.97
C SER A 583 37.74 -26.33 -23.31
N ASP A 584 37.56 -27.64 -23.50
CA ASP A 584 37.75 -28.38 -24.74
C ASP A 584 36.51 -28.44 -25.65
N CYS A 585 35.51 -27.58 -25.41
CA CYS A 585 34.18 -27.64 -26.03
C CYS A 585 34.11 -27.32 -27.53
N GLY A 586 35.21 -26.89 -28.16
CA GLY A 586 35.24 -26.48 -29.57
C GLY A 586 34.98 -24.98 -29.77
N HIS A 587 34.90 -24.53 -31.04
CA HIS A 587 34.59 -23.14 -31.36
C HIS A 587 33.08 -22.88 -31.23
N GLY A 588 32.70 -21.80 -30.52
CA GLY A 588 31.29 -21.42 -30.30
C GLY A 588 30.62 -22.09 -29.09
N TYR A 589 31.33 -22.97 -28.38
CA TYR A 589 30.80 -23.70 -27.22
C TYR A 589 31.66 -23.47 -25.98
N GLY A 590 31.05 -23.57 -24.81
CA GLY A 590 31.70 -23.39 -23.51
C GLY A 590 30.82 -23.83 -22.35
N LYS A 591 31.43 -24.00 -21.18
CA LYS A 591 30.75 -24.33 -19.92
C LYS A 591 30.36 -23.03 -19.22
N ILE A 592 29.07 -22.85 -18.92
CA ILE A 592 28.54 -21.60 -18.35
C ILE A 592 28.73 -21.52 -16.84
N ILE A 593 28.87 -20.30 -16.32
CA ILE A 593 29.02 -20.00 -14.89
C ILE A 593 27.73 -19.36 -14.39
N CYS A 594 27.09 -20.01 -13.42
CA CYS A 594 25.74 -19.71 -12.97
C CYS A 594 25.68 -19.38 -11.48
N CYS A 595 25.18 -18.20 -11.11
CA CYS A 595 25.05 -17.74 -9.72
C CYS A 595 23.60 -17.51 -9.34
N PRO A 596 23.22 -17.55 -8.04
CA PRO A 596 21.86 -17.21 -7.61
C PRO A 596 21.46 -15.82 -8.09
N GLN A 597 20.23 -15.69 -8.59
CA GLN A 597 19.75 -14.46 -9.21
C GLN A 597 19.73 -13.27 -8.23
N ASP A 598 19.29 -13.50 -7.00
CA ASP A 598 19.12 -12.46 -5.99
C ASP A 598 20.45 -11.94 -5.43
N THR A 599 21.55 -12.66 -5.72
CA THR A 599 22.85 -12.37 -5.14
C THR A 599 24.00 -12.36 -6.16
N ALA A 600 23.69 -12.38 -7.46
CA ALA A 600 24.72 -12.48 -8.50
C ALA A 600 25.66 -11.25 -8.49
N PRO A 601 26.99 -11.45 -8.55
CA PRO A 601 27.92 -10.33 -8.67
C PRO A 601 27.69 -9.57 -9.97
N LYS A 602 27.73 -8.23 -9.90
CA LYS A 602 27.36 -7.35 -11.03
C LYS A 602 28.44 -7.22 -12.12
N SER A 603 29.72 -7.37 -11.75
CA SER A 603 30.86 -7.21 -12.66
C SER A 603 31.88 -8.33 -12.43
N CYS A 604 32.15 -9.12 -13.46
CA CYS A 604 33.05 -10.26 -13.41
C CYS A 604 33.95 -10.31 -14.64
N VAL A 605 35.17 -10.82 -14.50
CA VAL A 605 36.15 -10.93 -15.60
C VAL A 605 37.16 -12.06 -15.39
N TRP A 606 37.53 -12.74 -16.47
CA TRP A 606 38.66 -13.66 -16.50
C TRP A 606 39.99 -12.89 -16.51
N ARG A 607 40.88 -13.20 -15.56
CA ARG A 607 42.21 -12.59 -15.38
C ARG A 607 43.36 -13.58 -15.59
N GLY A 608 44.52 -13.06 -15.99
CA GLY A 608 45.79 -13.80 -16.12
C GLY A 608 46.22 -14.18 -17.54
N GLY A 609 45.85 -13.37 -18.55
CA GLY A 609 45.84 -13.74 -19.96
C GLY A 609 47.01 -13.33 -20.88
N THR A 610 48.23 -13.04 -20.39
CA THR A 610 49.27 -12.42 -21.25
C THR A 610 50.75 -12.80 -20.96
N GLY A 611 51.06 -14.06 -20.64
CA GLY A 611 52.47 -14.50 -20.51
C GLY A 611 53.10 -15.03 -21.82
N LYS A 612 54.39 -14.71 -22.06
CA LYS A 612 55.21 -15.35 -23.12
C LYS A 612 55.08 -16.88 -23.03
N ALA A 613 54.82 -17.54 -24.17
CA ALA A 613 54.72 -19.00 -24.29
C ALA A 613 53.58 -19.71 -23.52
N TYR A 614 52.43 -19.03 -23.31
CA TYR A 614 51.23 -19.60 -22.65
C TYR A 614 51.38 -19.87 -21.14
N ASP A 615 52.25 -19.12 -20.46
CA ASP A 615 52.35 -19.13 -18.99
C ASP A 615 51.31 -18.16 -18.38
N CYS A 616 50.34 -18.67 -17.62
CA CYS A 616 49.22 -17.88 -17.10
C CYS A 616 49.44 -17.46 -15.66
N ASN A 617 49.03 -16.23 -15.35
CA ASN A 617 49.18 -15.63 -14.04
C ASN A 617 47.85 -15.03 -13.53
N GLY A 618 46.85 -15.87 -13.30
CA GLY A 618 45.54 -15.42 -12.85
C GLY A 618 45.55 -14.96 -11.38
N GLN A 619 45.23 -13.69 -11.17
CA GLN A 619 45.06 -13.05 -9.85
C GLN A 619 43.91 -12.02 -9.91
N CYS A 620 43.12 -11.90 -8.82
CA CYS A 620 42.08 -10.88 -8.68
C CYS A 620 42.66 -9.54 -8.23
N HIS A 621 42.05 -8.45 -8.64
CA HIS A 621 42.44 -7.10 -8.25
C HIS A 621 41.90 -6.74 -6.85
N VAL A 622 42.39 -5.62 -6.32
CA VAL A 622 41.88 -5.05 -5.07
C VAL A 622 40.40 -4.72 -5.23
N GLY A 623 39.58 -5.12 -4.26
CA GLY A 623 38.12 -4.98 -4.29
C GLY A 623 37.39 -6.14 -4.98
N GLU A 624 38.10 -7.21 -5.36
CA GLU A 624 37.50 -8.37 -6.03
C GLU A 624 37.61 -9.67 -5.21
N THR A 625 36.65 -10.56 -5.46
CA THR A 625 36.61 -11.94 -4.96
C THR A 625 36.87 -12.94 -6.10
N LEU A 626 37.56 -14.03 -5.77
CA LEU A 626 37.77 -15.16 -6.67
C LEU A 626 36.53 -16.07 -6.70
N ILE A 627 35.96 -16.30 -7.89
CA ILE A 627 34.83 -17.20 -8.09
C ILE A 627 35.29 -18.59 -8.54
N LEU A 628 36.06 -18.67 -9.63
CA LEU A 628 36.47 -19.93 -10.25
C LEU A 628 37.90 -19.84 -10.79
N LYS A 629 38.55 -20.99 -10.96
CA LYS A 629 39.89 -21.11 -11.57
C LYS A 629 39.90 -22.17 -12.66
N ASN A 630 40.59 -21.92 -13.77
CA ASN A 630 40.74 -22.91 -14.85
C ASN A 630 42.01 -22.68 -15.68
N SER A 631 42.30 -23.59 -16.60
CA SER A 631 43.42 -23.45 -17.55
C SER A 631 43.03 -22.81 -18.87
N TRP A 632 41.75 -22.67 -19.21
CA TRP A 632 41.31 -22.20 -20.55
C TRP A 632 40.88 -20.72 -20.56
N GLY A 633 40.28 -20.23 -19.48
CA GLY A 633 39.57 -18.95 -19.43
C GLY A 633 38.28 -18.98 -20.26
N GLY A 634 37.68 -17.82 -20.49
CA GLY A 634 36.52 -17.65 -21.34
C GLY A 634 36.13 -16.18 -21.43
N LEU A 635 34.83 -15.87 -21.48
CA LEU A 635 34.34 -14.48 -21.51
C LEU A 635 33.43 -14.17 -20.31
N PRO A 636 33.39 -12.90 -19.88
CA PRO A 636 34.26 -11.79 -20.33
C PRO A 636 35.71 -11.95 -19.85
N THR A 637 36.68 -11.44 -20.63
CA THR A 637 38.12 -11.45 -20.32
C THR A 637 38.68 -10.04 -20.55
N GLU A 638 39.78 -9.68 -19.88
CA GLU A 638 40.48 -8.42 -20.16
C GLU A 638 41.02 -8.34 -21.60
N GLU A 639 41.11 -7.12 -22.14
CA GLU A 639 41.64 -6.85 -23.49
C GLU A 639 43.00 -7.54 -23.72
N GLY A 640 43.10 -8.33 -24.79
CA GLY A 640 44.28 -9.13 -25.14
C GLY A 640 44.27 -10.59 -24.64
N GLY A 641 43.27 -10.99 -23.85
CA GLY A 641 43.16 -12.34 -23.29
C GLY A 641 42.82 -13.43 -24.31
N ASN A 642 43.79 -14.28 -24.63
CA ASN A 642 43.57 -15.43 -25.49
C ASN A 642 42.82 -16.55 -24.74
N GLN A 643 41.77 -17.14 -25.33
CA GLN A 643 41.04 -18.30 -24.77
C GLN A 643 41.80 -19.65 -24.89
N LYS A 644 43.08 -19.63 -25.27
CA LYS A 644 43.95 -20.82 -25.31
C LYS A 644 44.28 -21.34 -23.90
N LYS A 645 44.47 -22.65 -23.82
CA LYS A 645 44.90 -23.37 -22.63
C LYS A 645 46.28 -22.91 -22.15
N CYS A 646 46.40 -22.64 -20.86
CA CYS A 646 47.66 -22.37 -20.16
C CYS A 646 48.57 -23.60 -20.19
N ARG A 647 49.84 -23.42 -20.57
CA ARG A 647 50.88 -24.45 -20.52
C ARG A 647 51.46 -24.61 -19.12
N ARG A 648 51.55 -23.50 -18.38
CA ARG A 648 51.92 -23.41 -16.95
C ARG A 648 50.99 -22.37 -16.30
N GLY A 649 50.59 -22.60 -15.04
CA GLY A 649 49.66 -21.72 -14.31
C GLY A 649 48.18 -21.86 -14.70
N TYR A 650 47.37 -20.91 -14.24
CA TYR A 650 45.90 -20.89 -14.40
C TYR A 650 45.39 -19.46 -14.58
N LYS A 651 44.22 -19.32 -15.19
CA LYS A 651 43.40 -18.11 -15.19
C LYS A 651 42.39 -18.19 -14.04
N VAL A 652 41.88 -17.04 -13.64
CA VAL A 652 40.89 -16.91 -12.57
C VAL A 652 39.74 -16.05 -13.02
N PHE A 653 38.54 -16.38 -12.56
CA PHE A 653 37.34 -15.59 -12.78
C PHE A 653 37.06 -14.79 -11.51
N CYS A 654 37.18 -13.47 -11.60
CA CYS A 654 37.12 -12.54 -10.48
C CYS A 654 35.90 -11.64 -10.64
N CYS A 655 35.24 -11.30 -9.53
CA CYS A 655 34.12 -10.37 -9.53
C CYS A 655 34.30 -9.27 -8.49
N GLU A 656 33.80 -8.06 -8.78
CA GLU A 656 33.80 -6.93 -7.85
C GLU A 656 32.95 -7.26 -6.61
N ALA A 657 33.49 -6.99 -5.42
CA ALA A 657 32.76 -7.10 -4.17
C ALA A 657 31.79 -5.91 -4.03
N GLY A 658 30.49 -6.17 -3.90
CA GLY A 658 29.50 -5.09 -3.73
C GLY A 658 29.73 -4.28 -2.46
N GLY A 659 29.51 -2.96 -2.54
CA GLY A 659 29.75 -2.04 -1.41
C GLY A 659 31.23 -1.87 -1.06
N TRP A 660 32.17 -2.32 -1.91
CA TRP A 660 33.61 -2.22 -1.65
C TRP A 660 34.06 -0.79 -1.34
N LYS A 661 33.57 0.21 -2.09
CA LYS A 661 33.93 1.62 -1.88
C LYS A 661 33.52 2.13 -0.50
N ASP A 662 32.36 1.69 -0.02
CA ASP A 662 31.81 2.07 1.28
C ASP A 662 32.53 1.29 2.41
N LEU A 663 32.92 0.04 2.16
CA LEU A 663 33.63 -0.82 3.10
C LEU A 663 35.02 -0.29 3.48
N ILE A 664 35.70 0.36 2.54
CA ILE A 664 37.03 0.95 2.77
C ILE A 664 37.00 2.48 2.91
N GLU A 665 35.82 3.09 3.02
CA GLU A 665 35.73 4.53 3.20
C GLU A 665 36.46 4.96 4.47
N GLY A 666 37.43 5.85 4.33
CA GLY A 666 38.29 6.30 5.43
C GLY A 666 39.39 5.31 5.84
N CYS A 667 39.52 4.12 5.24
CA CYS A 667 40.63 3.21 5.48
C CYS A 667 41.91 3.67 4.75
N TYR A 668 43.09 3.50 5.38
CA TYR A 668 44.38 3.92 4.79
C TYR A 668 45.58 3.12 5.31
N TRP A 669 46.69 3.12 4.55
CA TRP A 669 47.98 2.61 5.00
C TRP A 669 48.79 3.71 5.71
N THR A 670 49.37 3.42 6.87
CA THR A 670 50.23 4.35 7.62
C THR A 670 51.57 4.60 6.90
N SER A 671 52.45 5.45 7.46
CA SER A 671 53.88 5.45 7.15
C SER A 671 54.63 4.34 7.91
N CYS A 672 55.91 4.11 7.60
CA CYS A 672 56.77 3.12 8.29
C CYS A 672 56.77 3.35 9.82
N GLY A 673 56.37 2.34 10.60
CA GLY A 673 56.30 2.44 12.06
C GLY A 673 55.13 3.26 12.61
N GLY A 674 54.23 3.74 11.76
CA GLY A 674 53.02 4.46 12.17
C GLY A 674 52.04 3.59 12.97
N SER A 675 51.08 4.23 13.62
CA SER A 675 50.00 3.59 14.38
C SER A 675 48.63 4.13 13.94
N CYS A 676 47.59 3.30 14.08
CA CYS A 676 46.21 3.73 13.82
C CYS A 676 45.73 4.70 14.91
N LYS A 677 44.79 5.58 14.59
CA LYS A 677 44.23 6.51 15.58
C LYS A 677 43.42 5.76 16.64
N SER A 678 43.17 6.42 17.77
CA SER A 678 42.38 5.85 18.87
C SER A 678 40.93 5.51 18.49
N SER A 679 40.40 6.05 17.39
CA SER A 679 39.06 5.78 16.83
C SER A 679 39.06 4.76 15.69
N GLU A 680 40.21 4.13 15.40
CA GLU A 680 40.42 3.24 14.25
C GLU A 680 40.95 1.88 14.71
N ASP A 681 40.75 0.84 13.90
CA ASP A 681 41.31 -0.49 14.10
C ASP A 681 42.39 -0.80 13.05
N GLU A 682 43.48 -1.45 13.49
CA GLU A 682 44.47 -2.06 12.59
C GLU A 682 43.90 -3.36 12.04
N VAL A 683 43.48 -3.34 10.77
CA VAL A 683 42.88 -4.50 10.12
C VAL A 683 43.91 -5.38 9.42
N SER A 684 45.03 -4.82 8.94
CA SER A 684 46.13 -5.59 8.37
C SER A 684 47.47 -4.85 8.48
N ASN A 685 48.57 -5.48 8.11
CA ASN A 685 49.90 -4.88 8.08
C ASN A 685 50.80 -5.54 7.03
N LEU A 686 51.85 -4.83 6.59
CA LEU A 686 52.78 -5.19 5.53
C LEU A 686 54.23 -5.01 6.04
N TYR A 687 55.12 -5.94 5.68
CA TYR A 687 56.56 -5.84 5.94
C TYR A 687 57.29 -5.42 4.67
N ASP A 688 58.11 -4.36 4.72
CA ASP A 688 58.95 -3.95 3.60
C ASP A 688 60.33 -3.47 4.08
N SER A 689 61.33 -4.36 3.99
CA SER A 689 62.72 -4.04 4.38
C SER A 689 63.48 -3.22 3.33
N THR A 690 62.87 -2.92 2.18
CA THR A 690 63.49 -2.09 1.13
C THR A 690 63.14 -0.61 1.29
N LYS A 691 61.99 -0.30 1.91
CA LYS A 691 61.50 1.08 2.15
C LYS A 691 61.47 1.50 3.61
N CYS A 692 61.42 0.55 4.55
CA CYS A 692 61.43 0.83 6.00
C CYS A 692 62.73 0.39 6.67
N THR A 693 63.06 1.02 7.81
CA THR A 693 64.27 0.68 8.60
C THR A 693 64.05 -0.59 9.41
N ILE A 694 65.15 -1.27 9.79
CA ILE A 694 65.13 -2.51 10.60
C ILE A 694 64.40 -2.29 11.95
N ILE A 695 64.38 -1.05 12.46
CA ILE A 695 63.77 -0.68 13.74
C ILE A 695 62.24 -0.48 13.62
N HIS A 696 61.74 -0.09 12.43
CA HIS A 696 60.31 0.15 12.17
C HIS A 696 59.84 -0.44 10.84
N PRO A 697 59.87 -1.78 10.66
CA PRO A 697 59.79 -2.37 9.33
C PRO A 697 58.34 -2.59 8.81
N TRP A 698 57.33 -2.02 9.47
CA TRP A 698 55.91 -2.33 9.23
C TRP A 698 55.09 -1.11 8.79
N TYR A 699 54.22 -1.33 7.81
CA TYR A 699 53.07 -0.49 7.50
C TYR A 699 51.81 -1.10 8.08
N LYS A 700 50.90 -0.28 8.61
CA LYS A 700 49.60 -0.74 9.13
C LYS A 700 48.48 -0.25 8.23
N TYR A 701 47.46 -1.07 8.03
CA TYR A 701 46.22 -0.71 7.36
C TYR A 701 45.17 -0.42 8.43
N CYS A 702 44.76 0.84 8.52
CA CYS A 702 43.88 1.36 9.55
C CYS A 702 42.52 1.68 8.96
N CYS A 703 41.45 1.29 9.65
CA CYS A 703 40.06 1.56 9.25
C CYS A 703 39.26 2.21 10.39
N PRO A 704 38.31 3.13 10.11
CA PRO A 704 37.41 3.69 11.12
C PRO A 704 36.58 2.62 11.85
N ARG A 705 36.26 2.83 13.13
CA ARG A 705 35.33 1.95 13.87
C ARG A 705 33.86 2.38 13.71
N PRO A 706 32.91 1.43 13.59
CA PRO A 706 33.14 -0.01 13.43
C PRO A 706 33.61 -0.34 12.01
N THR A 707 34.67 -1.14 11.88
CA THR A 707 35.09 -1.68 10.57
C THR A 707 34.51 -3.07 10.38
N SER A 708 34.00 -3.33 9.18
CA SER A 708 33.48 -4.66 8.83
C SER A 708 34.59 -5.61 8.34
N LEU A 709 35.84 -5.16 8.18
CA LEU A 709 36.97 -6.01 7.76
C LEU A 709 37.63 -6.70 8.96
N TYR A 710 37.84 -8.02 8.89
CA TYR A 710 38.54 -8.79 9.92
C TYR A 710 39.25 -10.02 9.35
N ASP A 711 40.04 -10.71 10.20
CA ASP A 711 40.77 -11.94 9.82
C ASP A 711 41.61 -11.77 8.54
N CYS A 712 42.27 -10.62 8.41
CA CYS A 712 43.08 -10.30 7.25
C CYS A 712 44.44 -11.02 7.27
N ARG A 713 44.79 -11.67 6.16
CA ARG A 713 46.07 -12.37 6.00
C ARG A 713 46.66 -12.23 4.60
N TRP A 714 47.99 -12.33 4.52
CA TRP A 714 48.70 -12.41 3.24
C TRP A 714 48.78 -13.86 2.74
N VAL A 715 48.43 -14.08 1.48
CA VAL A 715 48.42 -15.39 0.80
C VAL A 715 49.38 -15.36 -0.39
N GLY A 716 50.20 -16.40 -0.57
CA GLY A 716 51.14 -16.57 -1.69
C GLY A 716 52.41 -17.33 -1.31
N SER A 717 52.51 -18.58 -1.76
CA SER A 717 53.61 -19.53 -1.55
C SER A 717 54.79 -19.30 -2.49
N GLN A 718 55.99 -19.74 -2.09
CA GLN A 718 57.21 -19.55 -2.87
C GLN A 718 57.39 -20.64 -3.93
N PRO A 719 58.18 -20.39 -5.00
CA PRO A 719 58.85 -19.12 -5.36
C PRO A 719 57.98 -18.16 -6.19
N ASP A 720 56.86 -18.63 -6.74
CA ASP A 720 56.11 -17.94 -7.79
C ASP A 720 54.68 -17.55 -7.38
N CYS A 721 54.31 -17.62 -6.10
CA CYS A 721 52.99 -17.24 -5.57
C CYS A 721 51.77 -17.66 -6.43
N PRO A 722 51.72 -18.90 -6.96
CA PRO A 722 50.63 -19.35 -7.83
C PRO A 722 49.26 -19.44 -7.13
N ASP A 723 49.30 -19.44 -5.80
CA ASP A 723 48.20 -19.56 -4.84
C ASP A 723 47.88 -18.23 -4.14
N ALA A 724 48.45 -17.09 -4.56
CA ALA A 724 48.17 -15.76 -3.99
C ALA A 724 46.76 -15.25 -4.32
N LYS A 725 45.77 -15.93 -3.75
CA LYS A 725 44.35 -15.81 -4.05
C LYS A 725 43.57 -15.86 -2.76
N CYS A 726 42.61 -14.94 -2.62
CA CYS A 726 41.68 -14.97 -1.52
C CYS A 726 40.67 -16.09 -1.71
N ASN A 727 40.17 -16.63 -0.59
CA ASN A 727 39.08 -17.59 -0.63
C ASN A 727 37.79 -16.91 -1.12
N ALA A 728 36.78 -17.72 -1.44
CA ALA A 728 35.47 -17.21 -1.86
C ALA A 728 34.74 -16.42 -0.75
N ASP A 729 35.15 -16.53 0.52
CA ASP A 729 34.65 -15.76 1.67
C ASP A 729 35.50 -14.51 2.00
N GLU A 730 36.46 -14.16 1.14
CA GLU A 730 37.45 -13.14 1.41
C GLU A 730 37.61 -12.15 0.26
N VAL A 731 37.70 -10.86 0.59
CA VAL A 731 37.96 -9.79 -0.37
C VAL A 731 39.46 -9.48 -0.41
N THR A 732 39.99 -9.28 -1.61
CA THR A 732 41.37 -8.81 -1.81
C THR A 732 41.46 -7.33 -1.46
N ILE A 733 42.13 -6.96 -0.37
CA ILE A 733 42.26 -5.56 0.07
C ILE A 733 43.57 -4.89 -0.34
N ALA A 734 44.60 -5.67 -0.67
CA ALA A 734 45.89 -5.18 -1.17
C ALA A 734 46.67 -6.28 -1.90
N LEU A 735 47.56 -5.87 -2.82
CA LEU A 735 48.53 -6.73 -3.49
C LEU A 735 49.96 -6.22 -3.22
N ASN A 736 50.91 -7.11 -2.93
CA ASN A 736 52.30 -6.74 -2.68
C ASN A 736 53.28 -7.90 -2.94
N GLY A 737 54.47 -7.62 -3.48
CA GLY A 737 55.45 -8.66 -3.88
C GLY A 737 56.04 -9.45 -2.71
N GLN A 738 56.10 -8.87 -1.51
CA GLN A 738 56.64 -9.49 -0.30
C GLN A 738 55.56 -9.80 0.75
N GLY A 739 54.50 -8.99 0.82
CA GLY A 739 53.47 -9.12 1.85
C GLY A 739 54.07 -9.00 3.25
N ARG A 740 53.91 -10.01 4.11
CA ARG A 740 54.54 -10.06 5.45
C ARG A 740 55.84 -10.87 5.54
N GLY A 741 56.41 -11.38 4.44
CA GLY A 741 57.58 -12.28 4.55
C GLY A 741 58.40 -12.50 3.28
N PHE A 742 59.66 -12.86 3.47
CA PHE A 742 60.66 -13.11 2.42
C PHE A 742 60.75 -14.59 2.01
N PRO A 743 61.23 -14.93 0.80
CA PRO A 743 61.40 -14.10 -0.43
C PRO A 743 60.11 -13.61 -1.11
N SER A 744 60.28 -12.63 -2.02
CA SER A 744 59.23 -12.08 -2.89
C SER A 744 58.83 -13.03 -4.00
N CYS A 745 57.62 -12.86 -4.53
CA CYS A 745 57.11 -13.63 -5.66
C CYS A 745 57.90 -13.33 -6.96
N GLY A 746 58.25 -14.37 -7.72
CA GLY A 746 58.81 -14.24 -9.07
C GLY A 746 57.74 -14.06 -10.17
N TYR A 747 58.16 -13.86 -11.42
CA TYR A 747 57.29 -13.81 -12.62
C TYR A 747 56.16 -12.76 -12.59
N ASP A 748 56.44 -11.55 -12.12
CA ASP A 748 55.47 -10.42 -12.02
C ASP A 748 54.21 -10.76 -11.20
N ARG A 749 54.37 -11.57 -10.15
CA ARG A 749 53.31 -11.99 -9.24
C ARG A 749 53.37 -11.21 -7.93
N TYR A 750 52.22 -11.09 -7.28
CA TYR A 750 52.08 -10.44 -5.98
C TYR A 750 51.44 -11.40 -4.99
N LYS A 751 51.74 -11.28 -3.70
CA LYS A 751 50.93 -11.87 -2.63
C LYS A 751 49.64 -11.06 -2.51
N ALA A 752 48.55 -11.72 -2.12
CA ALA A 752 47.25 -11.09 -1.90
C ALA A 752 46.98 -10.93 -0.41
N ASN A 753 46.53 -9.76 0.03
CA ASN A 753 46.06 -9.51 1.38
C ASN A 753 44.54 -9.72 1.39
N CYS A 754 44.11 -10.80 2.02
CA CYS A 754 42.76 -11.31 1.98
C CYS A 754 42.10 -11.09 3.34
N CYS A 755 40.98 -10.39 3.37
CA CYS A 755 40.20 -10.14 4.59
C CYS A 755 38.83 -10.78 4.49
N LYS A 756 38.37 -11.35 5.61
CA LYS A 756 36.96 -11.66 5.79
C LYS A 756 36.19 -10.39 6.13
N VAL A 757 34.88 -10.44 5.91
CA VAL A 757 33.96 -9.36 6.28
C VAL A 757 33.03 -9.85 7.41
N LYS A 758 33.07 -9.22 8.58
CA LYS A 758 32.30 -9.61 9.77
C LYS A 758 31.00 -8.82 9.76
N THR A 759 29.88 -9.51 9.84
CA THR A 759 28.85 -9.12 10.81
C THR A 759 29.29 -9.71 12.15
N PRO A 760 29.69 -8.94 13.16
CA PRO A 760 29.62 -9.48 14.50
C PRO A 760 28.13 -9.69 14.81
N PRO A 761 27.68 -10.88 15.24
CA PRO A 761 26.42 -10.93 15.96
C PRO A 761 26.65 -10.05 17.20
N LYS A 762 25.93 -8.93 17.27
CA LYS A 762 25.82 -8.20 18.52
C LYS A 762 25.16 -9.15 19.52
N GLU A 763 25.74 -9.27 20.71
CA GLU A 763 25.10 -9.96 21.83
C GLU A 763 23.65 -9.46 21.93
N PRO A 764 22.64 -10.34 21.81
CA PRO A 764 21.25 -9.91 21.79
C PRO A 764 20.90 -9.28 23.13
N THR A 765 20.17 -8.15 23.09
CA THR A 765 19.67 -7.51 24.31
C THR A 765 18.80 -8.49 25.08
N THR A 766 19.12 -8.71 26.35
CA THR A 766 18.33 -9.55 27.24
C THR A 766 17.51 -8.70 28.20
N CYS A 767 16.27 -9.13 28.42
CA CYS A 767 15.29 -8.54 29.31
C CYS A 767 15.17 -9.49 30.51
N HIS A 768 15.79 -9.09 31.61
CA HIS A 768 15.82 -9.86 32.87
C HIS A 768 14.88 -9.29 33.93
N ILE A 769 14.34 -8.11 33.67
CA ILE A 769 13.56 -7.39 34.66
C ILE A 769 12.23 -8.08 34.96
N SER A 770 11.95 -8.31 36.25
CA SER A 770 10.60 -8.69 36.64
C SER A 770 9.69 -7.47 36.48
N ILE A 771 8.47 -7.66 35.96
CA ILE A 771 7.46 -6.59 35.92
C ILE A 771 7.15 -6.04 37.33
N CYS A 772 7.45 -6.83 38.36
CA CYS A 772 7.30 -6.49 39.77
C CYS A 772 8.41 -5.58 40.30
N ASP A 773 9.60 -5.61 39.70
CA ASP A 773 10.73 -4.77 40.12
C ASP A 773 10.54 -3.32 39.65
N THR A 774 9.79 -3.11 38.56
CA THR A 774 9.52 -1.81 37.96
C THR A 774 8.14 -1.26 38.28
N SER A 775 7.17 -2.14 38.52
CA SER A 775 5.83 -1.77 38.96
C SER A 775 5.41 -2.66 40.13
N PRO A 776 5.88 -2.39 41.35
CA PRO A 776 5.54 -3.18 42.55
C PRO A 776 4.03 -3.29 42.80
N LEU A 777 3.27 -2.29 42.33
CA LEU A 777 1.82 -2.22 42.38
C LEU A 777 1.15 -3.35 41.56
N LEU A 778 1.76 -3.81 40.47
CA LEU A 778 1.25 -4.94 39.66
C LEU A 778 1.50 -6.31 40.32
N CYS A 779 2.21 -6.35 41.45
CA CYS A 779 2.74 -7.57 42.04
C CYS A 779 2.62 -7.62 43.56
N THR A 780 1.63 -6.94 44.15
CA THR A 780 1.42 -6.98 45.61
C THR A 780 1.28 -8.43 46.09
N ASP A 781 2.17 -8.83 47.00
CA ASP A 781 2.26 -10.20 47.51
C ASP A 781 0.93 -10.63 48.14
N GLU A 782 0.61 -11.93 47.99
CA GLU A 782 -0.58 -12.57 48.57
C GLU A 782 -0.63 -12.52 50.12
N ASP A 783 0.43 -11.98 50.77
CA ASP A 783 0.70 -12.05 52.20
C ASP A 783 0.93 -10.70 52.94
N SER A 784 0.96 -9.51 52.30
CA SER A 784 1.23 -8.24 53.02
C SER A 784 -0.02 -7.34 53.18
N GLU A 785 -0.47 -7.08 54.41
CA GLU A 785 -1.64 -6.23 54.74
C GLU A 785 -1.44 -4.71 54.54
N ALA A 786 -0.76 -4.26 53.48
CA ALA A 786 -0.35 -2.87 53.33
C ALA A 786 -1.24 -2.04 52.36
N SER A 787 -2.04 -1.16 52.97
CA SER A 787 -2.60 0.14 52.55
C SER A 787 -3.39 0.31 51.24
N ASP A 788 -4.66 0.72 51.41
CA ASP A 788 -5.71 1.06 50.44
C ASP A 788 -5.47 2.32 49.55
N GLU A 789 -4.28 2.93 49.50
CA GLU A 789 -4.12 4.29 48.93
C GLU A 789 -3.33 4.44 47.61
N LEU A 790 -2.85 3.38 46.95
CA LEU A 790 -1.94 3.52 45.78
C LEU A 790 -2.45 3.01 44.41
N PHE A 791 -3.76 2.77 44.24
CA PHE A 791 -4.30 2.18 43.01
C PHE A 791 -5.30 3.07 42.27
N ARG A 792 -4.78 4.00 41.49
CA ARG A 792 -5.52 4.76 40.46
C ARG A 792 -4.66 4.88 39.20
N ARG A 793 -4.92 4.05 38.17
CA ARG A 793 -4.85 4.53 36.77
C ARG A 793 -6.19 5.24 36.52
N ASP A 794 -6.36 6.40 37.15
CA ASP A 794 -7.50 7.27 36.86
C ASP A 794 -7.07 8.18 35.71
N ALA A 795 -7.59 7.91 34.50
CA ALA A 795 -7.87 8.99 33.56
C ALA A 795 -9.26 9.52 33.93
N THR A 796 -9.32 10.65 34.62
CA THR A 796 -10.56 11.43 34.70
C THR A 796 -10.84 12.01 33.31
N LEU A 797 -11.78 11.41 32.59
CA LEU A 797 -12.47 12.07 31.48
C LEU A 797 -13.45 13.09 32.06
N GLU A 798 -13.57 14.27 31.43
CA GLU A 798 -14.50 15.35 31.82
C GLU A 798 -16.00 14.95 31.77
N ASP A 799 -16.34 13.73 31.35
CA ASP A 799 -17.73 13.28 31.16
C ASP A 799 -18.21 12.23 32.19
N GLY A 800 -17.57 12.11 33.34
CA GLY A 800 -18.14 11.38 34.50
C GLY A 800 -18.23 9.85 34.39
N LEU A 801 -17.79 9.23 33.30
CA LEU A 801 -17.66 7.77 33.15
C LEU A 801 -16.23 7.32 33.50
N THR A 802 -15.99 7.07 34.78
CA THR A 802 -14.76 6.44 35.27
C THR A 802 -14.95 4.91 35.32
N VAL A 803 -14.35 4.18 34.38
CA VAL A 803 -14.13 2.73 34.54
C VAL A 803 -12.85 2.54 35.34
N THR A 804 -13.00 2.35 36.65
CA THR A 804 -11.87 2.09 37.55
C THR A 804 -11.26 0.71 37.27
N ASN A 805 -10.09 0.67 36.63
CA ASN A 805 -9.31 -0.55 36.44
C ASN A 805 -8.56 -0.91 37.72
N LYS A 806 -9.19 -1.73 38.57
CA LYS A 806 -8.56 -2.30 39.78
C LYS A 806 -7.87 -3.62 39.44
N LEU A 807 -6.55 -3.60 39.36
CA LEU A 807 -5.68 -4.79 39.40
C LEU A 807 -5.22 -5.02 40.85
N GLU A 808 -6.11 -5.46 41.76
CA GLU A 808 -5.76 -5.72 43.17
C GLU A 808 -6.54 -6.91 43.79
N ARG A 809 -5.79 -7.79 44.48
CA ARG A 809 -6.09 -8.94 45.39
C ARG A 809 -7.10 -10.05 45.00
N ARG A 810 -6.56 -11.27 44.80
CA ARG A 810 -7.25 -12.55 44.50
C ARG A 810 -7.92 -13.29 45.69
N LYS A 811 -7.93 -12.70 46.90
CA LYS A 811 -8.31 -13.40 48.15
C LYS A 811 -9.82 -13.30 48.51
N GLY A 812 -10.57 -12.39 47.87
CA GLY A 812 -11.99 -12.08 48.18
C GLY A 812 -12.93 -12.08 46.96
N ARG A 813 -14.24 -11.89 47.18
CA ARG A 813 -15.23 -11.65 46.11
C ARG A 813 -14.86 -10.36 45.36
N ARG A 814 -14.59 -10.43 44.05
CA ARG A 814 -14.18 -9.27 43.25
C ARG A 814 -15.41 -8.52 42.74
N PRO A 815 -15.61 -7.23 43.09
CA PRO A 815 -16.71 -6.44 42.55
C PRO A 815 -16.43 -6.03 41.10
N PHE A 816 -17.44 -6.13 40.24
CA PHE A 816 -17.43 -5.65 38.87
C PHE A 816 -18.62 -4.70 38.66
N PRO A 817 -18.38 -3.45 38.22
CA PRO A 817 -19.44 -2.51 37.89
C PRO A 817 -20.04 -2.82 36.52
N PHE A 818 -21.37 -2.88 36.45
CA PHE A 818 -22.15 -3.00 35.22
C PHE A 818 -22.91 -1.70 35.01
N HIS A 819 -22.51 -0.97 33.96
CA HIS A 819 -23.11 0.30 33.57
C HIS A 819 -24.24 0.03 32.57
N LEU A 820 -25.46 0.48 32.91
CA LEU A 820 -26.67 0.27 32.10
C LEU A 820 -27.23 1.62 31.63
N VAL A 821 -27.83 1.63 30.45
CA VAL A 821 -28.47 2.81 29.85
C VAL A 821 -29.60 3.31 30.76
N GLY A 822 -29.59 4.62 31.04
CA GLY A 822 -30.61 5.29 31.84
C GLY A 822 -30.41 5.20 33.37
N ARG A 823 -29.32 4.60 33.85
CA ARG A 823 -29.03 4.42 35.28
C ARG A 823 -27.81 5.23 35.74
N GLU A 824 -27.98 6.06 36.76
CA GLU A 824 -26.87 6.90 37.29
C GLU A 824 -25.79 6.12 38.05
N LYS A 825 -26.16 5.02 38.74
CA LYS A 825 -25.21 4.22 39.54
C LYS A 825 -25.05 2.82 38.96
N PRO A 826 -23.84 2.29 38.76
CA PRO A 826 -23.65 0.94 38.23
C PRO A 826 -24.21 -0.13 39.18
N ILE A 827 -24.62 -1.27 38.62
CA ILE A 827 -24.89 -2.47 39.42
C ILE A 827 -23.55 -3.13 39.74
N ILE A 828 -23.33 -3.46 41.01
CA ILE A 828 -22.12 -4.18 41.42
C ILE A 828 -22.46 -5.66 41.53
N SER A 829 -21.90 -6.47 40.61
CA SER A 829 -21.91 -7.93 40.74
C SER A 829 -20.56 -8.42 41.25
N PHE A 830 -20.55 -9.56 41.93
CA PHE A 830 -19.35 -10.13 42.52
C PHE A 830 -18.97 -11.43 41.82
N ALA A 831 -17.77 -11.46 41.23
CA ALA A 831 -17.23 -12.69 40.68
C ALA A 831 -16.90 -13.69 41.79
N ILE A 832 -17.08 -14.98 41.48
CA ILE A 832 -16.72 -16.08 42.37
C ILE A 832 -15.18 -16.19 42.39
N PRO A 833 -14.55 -16.30 43.58
CA PRO A 833 -13.08 -16.33 43.66
C PRO A 833 -12.44 -17.49 42.89
N ALA A 834 -11.31 -17.21 42.25
CA ALA A 834 -10.40 -18.21 41.66
C ALA A 834 -9.73 -19.08 42.76
N PRO A 835 -9.27 -20.30 42.45
CA PRO A 835 -8.42 -21.06 43.37
C PRO A 835 -7.05 -20.39 43.52
N ARG A 836 -6.39 -20.56 44.67
CA ARG A 836 -4.98 -20.14 44.83
C ARG A 836 -4.09 -20.97 43.90
N ARG A 837 -2.93 -20.44 43.49
CA ARG A 837 -2.00 -21.17 42.59
C ARG A 837 -1.63 -22.57 43.09
N GLY A 838 -1.44 -22.72 44.40
CA GLY A 838 -1.13 -24.02 45.03
C GLY A 838 -2.34 -24.94 45.19
N ASP A 839 -3.57 -24.41 45.09
CA ASP A 839 -4.83 -25.16 45.20
C ASP A 839 -5.40 -25.57 43.83
N LEU A 840 -4.81 -25.09 42.72
CA LEU A 840 -5.10 -25.57 41.37
C LEU A 840 -4.78 -27.07 41.24
N PHE A 841 -3.68 -27.50 41.86
CA PHE A 841 -3.11 -28.85 41.69
C PHE A 841 -3.22 -29.70 42.97
N ARG A 842 -4.31 -29.57 43.74
CA ARG A 842 -4.55 -30.39 44.95
C ARG A 842 -5.82 -31.21 44.83
N GLY A 843 -5.80 -32.42 45.41
CA GLY A 843 -6.96 -33.30 45.51
C GLY A 843 -7.52 -33.73 44.14
N THR A 844 -8.84 -33.77 43.99
CA THR A 844 -9.51 -34.15 42.73
C THR A 844 -9.28 -33.17 41.57
N ARG A 845 -8.69 -31.99 41.83
CA ARG A 845 -8.41 -30.97 40.80
C ARG A 845 -7.16 -31.27 39.95
N LEU A 846 -6.26 -32.13 40.45
CA LEU A 846 -5.05 -32.55 39.73
C LEU A 846 -5.33 -33.11 38.33
N PHE A 847 -6.51 -33.68 38.11
CA PHE A 847 -6.88 -34.35 36.86
C PHE A 847 -7.65 -33.46 35.87
N ILE A 848 -7.97 -32.20 36.21
CA ILE A 848 -8.83 -31.31 35.38
C ILE A 848 -8.17 -29.99 34.99
N VAL A 849 -7.10 -29.58 35.69
CA VAL A 849 -6.32 -28.38 35.33
C VAL A 849 -5.24 -28.77 34.32
N TYR A 850 -4.97 -27.88 33.36
CA TYR A 850 -3.93 -28.11 32.36
C TYR A 850 -2.56 -28.35 33.04
N PRO A 851 -1.88 -29.49 32.82
CA PRO A 851 -0.71 -29.91 33.60
C PRO A 851 0.61 -29.26 33.14
N ARG A 852 0.52 -28.19 32.36
CA ARG A 852 1.65 -27.46 31.79
C ARG A 852 1.44 -25.96 32.01
N TRP A 853 2.49 -25.17 31.87
CA TRP A 853 2.43 -23.73 32.06
C TRP A 853 3.08 -22.95 30.91
N PHE A 854 2.58 -21.74 30.66
CA PHE A 854 3.03 -20.89 29.56
C PHE A 854 3.98 -19.80 30.04
N ARG A 855 5.11 -19.60 29.36
CA ARG A 855 6.09 -18.54 29.64
C ARG A 855 6.85 -18.12 28.38
N MET A 856 7.54 -16.99 28.42
CA MET A 856 8.46 -16.61 27.34
C MET A 856 9.58 -17.65 27.19
N THR A 857 9.96 -17.97 25.94
CA THR A 857 10.96 -18.99 25.60
C THR A 857 12.37 -18.59 26.00
N THR A 858 12.74 -17.33 25.76
CA THR A 858 14.07 -16.82 26.07
C THR A 858 14.00 -15.52 26.85
N ASN A 859 15.14 -15.13 27.43
CA ASN A 859 15.29 -13.81 28.03
C ASN A 859 15.62 -12.74 26.98
N ARG A 860 15.70 -13.04 25.68
CA ARG A 860 16.00 -12.02 24.66
C ARG A 860 14.83 -11.04 24.53
N CYS A 861 15.15 -9.76 24.38
CA CYS A 861 14.16 -8.69 24.29
C CYS A 861 13.45 -8.65 22.93
N ASP A 862 14.07 -9.18 21.88
CA ASP A 862 13.55 -9.26 20.50
C ASP A 862 12.79 -10.57 20.22
N ASP A 863 12.79 -11.50 21.18
CA ASP A 863 12.09 -12.77 21.10
C ASP A 863 10.71 -12.67 21.77
N THR A 864 9.71 -13.05 20.99
CA THR A 864 8.29 -12.97 21.29
C THR A 864 7.68 -14.35 21.52
N ALA A 865 8.46 -15.42 21.33
CA ALA A 865 7.99 -16.78 21.43
C ALA A 865 7.55 -17.14 22.85
N VAL A 866 6.44 -17.86 22.93
CA VAL A 866 5.92 -18.46 24.16
C VAL A 866 6.11 -19.96 24.09
N GLN A 867 6.59 -20.54 25.18
CA GLN A 867 6.74 -21.98 25.36
C GLN A 867 5.72 -22.50 26.36
N ASN A 868 5.27 -23.72 26.11
CA ASN A 868 4.36 -24.49 26.94
C ASN A 868 5.15 -25.60 27.62
N GLU A 869 5.43 -25.51 28.92
CA GLU A 869 6.33 -26.40 29.67
C GLU A 869 5.60 -27.31 30.67
N PRO A 870 6.03 -28.57 30.88
CA PRO A 870 5.41 -29.46 31.86
C PRO A 870 5.64 -28.99 33.30
N LEU A 871 4.62 -29.11 34.14
CA LEU A 871 4.73 -28.89 35.59
C LEU A 871 5.04 -30.21 36.31
N ASN A 872 5.93 -30.17 37.30
CA ASN A 872 6.15 -31.29 38.21
C ASN A 872 5.10 -31.28 39.32
N LEU A 873 4.00 -32.01 39.09
CA LEU A 873 2.85 -32.07 39.98
C LEU A 873 3.05 -32.96 41.22
N ASP A 874 4.13 -33.77 41.25
CA ASP A 874 4.47 -34.65 42.38
C ASP A 874 5.23 -33.92 43.49
N SER A 875 5.66 -32.69 43.24
CA SER A 875 6.44 -31.87 44.17
C SER A 875 5.53 -30.95 45.02
N PRO A 876 5.94 -30.58 46.25
CA PRO A 876 5.12 -29.74 47.12
C PRO A 876 4.82 -28.38 46.46
N PRO A 877 3.66 -27.73 46.70
CA PRO A 877 3.26 -26.49 46.00
C PRO A 877 4.26 -25.31 46.08
N SER A 878 5.21 -25.34 47.02
CA SER A 878 6.34 -24.42 47.10
C SER A 878 7.37 -24.58 45.97
N SER A 879 7.32 -25.68 45.21
CA SER A 879 8.19 -25.94 44.04
C SER A 879 7.56 -25.51 42.71
N LEU A 880 6.32 -25.00 42.72
CA LEU A 880 5.72 -24.42 41.52
C LEU A 880 6.50 -23.16 41.12
N PRO A 881 6.60 -22.83 39.81
CA PRO A 881 7.33 -21.65 39.38
C PRO A 881 6.82 -20.37 40.07
N PRO A 882 7.71 -19.51 40.57
CA PRO A 882 7.34 -18.38 41.44
C PRO A 882 6.50 -17.31 40.72
N ASP A 883 6.64 -17.20 39.41
CA ASP A 883 5.92 -16.27 38.52
C ASP A 883 4.68 -16.89 37.86
N MET A 884 4.38 -18.17 38.11
CA MET A 884 3.19 -18.84 37.58
C MET A 884 1.92 -18.39 38.31
N GLU A 885 0.88 -18.11 37.53
CA GLU A 885 -0.43 -17.67 38.00
C GLU A 885 -1.55 -18.54 37.46
N ALA A 886 -2.68 -18.54 38.18
CA ALA A 886 -3.95 -19.03 37.65
C ALA A 886 -4.50 -17.98 36.67
N GLU A 887 -4.43 -18.28 35.38
CA GLU A 887 -4.92 -17.40 34.33
C GLU A 887 -6.31 -17.84 33.87
N HIS A 888 -7.19 -16.85 33.67
CA HIS A 888 -8.51 -17.01 33.06
C HIS A 888 -8.37 -16.80 31.55
N PRO A 889 -8.50 -17.82 30.68
CA PRO A 889 -8.25 -17.67 29.24
C PRO A 889 -9.08 -16.54 28.60
N VAL A 890 -10.34 -16.44 28.99
CA VAL A 890 -11.21 -15.28 28.73
C VAL A 890 -11.29 -14.45 30.01
N ASP A 891 -10.93 -13.17 29.97
CA ASP A 891 -10.85 -12.34 31.18
C ASP A 891 -12.22 -11.95 31.76
N LEU A 892 -12.33 -11.96 33.09
CA LEU A 892 -13.58 -11.64 33.82
C LEU A 892 -14.17 -10.26 33.49
N GLN A 893 -13.33 -9.27 33.16
CA GLN A 893 -13.77 -7.92 32.81
C GLN A 893 -14.62 -7.87 31.53
N LEU A 894 -14.52 -8.88 30.69
CA LEU A 894 -15.27 -8.98 29.45
C LEU A 894 -16.77 -9.20 29.69
N HIS A 895 -17.15 -9.69 30.88
CA HIS A 895 -18.55 -9.85 31.25
C HIS A 895 -19.30 -8.52 31.28
N SER A 896 -18.70 -7.47 31.88
CA SER A 896 -19.31 -6.14 31.89
C SER A 896 -19.35 -5.50 30.51
N GLU A 897 -18.35 -5.72 29.66
CA GLU A 897 -18.34 -5.21 28.29
C GLU A 897 -19.42 -5.87 27.41
N PHE A 898 -19.58 -7.18 27.54
CA PHE A 898 -20.66 -7.89 26.86
C PHE A 898 -22.04 -7.35 27.27
N VAL A 899 -22.30 -7.22 28.58
CA VAL A 899 -23.58 -6.70 29.09
C VAL A 899 -23.82 -5.27 28.62
N ARG A 900 -22.78 -4.42 28.61
CA ARG A 900 -22.85 -3.06 28.08
C ARG A 900 -23.30 -3.09 26.62
N THR A 901 -22.63 -3.87 25.77
CA THR A 901 -22.98 -3.98 24.34
C THR A 901 -24.39 -4.51 24.13
N ALA A 902 -24.80 -5.55 24.85
CA ALA A 902 -26.15 -6.12 24.71
C ALA A 902 -27.25 -5.15 25.18
N ASN A 903 -26.97 -4.31 26.20
CA ASN A 903 -27.91 -3.29 26.68
C ASN A 903 -27.97 -2.06 25.77
N THR A 904 -26.84 -1.63 25.19
CA THR A 904 -26.80 -0.46 24.29
C THR A 904 -27.11 -0.80 22.84
N GLY A 905 -26.98 -2.08 22.44
CA GLY A 905 -26.97 -2.52 21.05
C GLY A 905 -25.83 -1.92 20.22
N GLN A 906 -24.68 -1.67 20.86
CA GLN A 906 -23.52 -1.07 20.20
C GLN A 906 -22.27 -1.91 20.44
N LEU A 907 -21.73 -2.47 19.36
CA LEU A 907 -20.49 -3.21 19.33
C LEU A 907 -19.29 -2.30 19.62
N ARG A 908 -18.14 -2.91 19.96
CA ARG A 908 -16.96 -2.13 20.31
C ARG A 908 -16.32 -1.47 19.10
N SER A 909 -16.49 -2.04 17.91
CA SER A 909 -16.15 -1.40 16.62
C SER A 909 -16.97 -0.15 16.30
N GLY A 910 -17.97 0.20 17.12
CA GLY A 910 -18.90 1.30 16.89
C GLY A 910 -20.11 0.93 16.04
N ARG A 911 -20.11 -0.27 15.44
CA ARG A 911 -21.25 -0.80 14.68
C ARG A 911 -22.46 -1.08 15.59
N PRO A 912 -23.69 -0.81 15.13
CA PRO A 912 -24.88 -1.28 15.84
C PRO A 912 -24.97 -2.80 15.76
N THR A 913 -25.54 -3.43 16.79
CA THR A 913 -25.83 -4.86 16.78
C THR A 913 -26.98 -5.16 15.82
N THR A 914 -26.93 -6.31 15.15
CA THR A 914 -28.05 -6.83 14.35
C THR A 914 -29.23 -7.27 15.22
N THR A 915 -28.93 -7.73 16.44
CA THR A 915 -29.93 -8.08 17.45
C THR A 915 -30.39 -6.81 18.18
N PRO A 916 -31.70 -6.59 18.40
CA PRO A 916 -32.19 -5.43 19.12
C PRO A 916 -31.59 -5.30 20.54
N PRO A 917 -31.34 -4.08 21.05
CA PRO A 917 -30.84 -3.89 22.41
C PRO A 917 -31.76 -4.51 23.46
N ILE A 918 -31.16 -5.12 24.49
CA ILE A 918 -31.89 -5.74 25.59
C ILE A 918 -32.20 -4.70 26.67
N ALA A 919 -33.48 -4.59 27.00
CA ALA A 919 -34.02 -3.58 27.89
C ALA A 919 -33.35 -3.56 29.28
N THR A 920 -33.14 -2.36 29.84
CA THR A 920 -32.48 -2.18 31.15
C THR A 920 -33.22 -2.94 32.26
N GLU A 921 -34.54 -3.04 32.18
CA GLU A 921 -35.40 -3.73 33.15
C GLU A 921 -35.09 -5.23 33.25
N PHE A 922 -34.67 -5.86 32.15
CA PHE A 922 -34.23 -7.25 32.17
C PHE A 922 -32.95 -7.41 33.01
N TRP A 923 -31.96 -6.55 32.79
CA TRP A 923 -30.69 -6.59 33.51
C TRP A 923 -30.91 -6.34 35.01
N GLU A 924 -31.70 -5.34 35.37
CA GLU A 924 -32.02 -4.99 36.76
C GLU A 924 -32.89 -6.04 37.47
N GLY A 925 -33.94 -6.52 36.79
CA GLY A 925 -34.97 -7.36 37.39
C GLY A 925 -34.66 -8.86 37.35
N ARG A 926 -33.86 -9.31 36.37
CA ARG A 926 -33.63 -10.75 36.10
C ARG A 926 -32.16 -11.13 36.14
N TYR A 927 -31.29 -10.46 35.39
CA TYR A 927 -29.90 -10.92 35.21
C TYR A 927 -29.09 -10.99 36.52
N PHE A 928 -29.29 -10.02 37.41
CA PHE A 928 -28.66 -9.95 38.74
C PHE A 928 -29.58 -10.42 39.88
N ASN A 929 -30.65 -11.14 39.57
CA ASN A 929 -31.63 -11.60 40.55
C ASN A 929 -31.51 -13.11 40.81
N ASN A 930 -31.27 -13.48 42.06
CA ASN A 930 -31.16 -14.89 42.47
C ASN A 930 -32.48 -15.67 42.39
N ALA A 931 -33.61 -15.04 42.04
CA ALA A 931 -34.87 -15.72 41.77
C ALA A 931 -35.14 -15.98 40.28
N ALA A 932 -34.33 -15.46 39.36
CA ALA A 932 -34.66 -15.42 37.93
C ALA A 932 -34.70 -16.79 37.26
N LEU A 933 -33.80 -17.69 37.63
CA LEU A 933 -33.79 -19.05 37.09
C LEU A 933 -34.58 -20.03 37.98
N PRO A 934 -35.22 -21.09 37.44
CA PRO A 934 -35.99 -22.08 38.21
C PRO A 934 -35.19 -22.92 39.22
N ASN A 935 -35.90 -23.52 40.18
CA ASN A 935 -35.33 -24.50 41.11
C ASN A 935 -34.91 -25.78 40.36
N GLY A 936 -33.83 -26.43 40.82
CA GLY A 936 -33.39 -27.71 40.27
C GLY A 936 -32.54 -27.61 39.00
N ILE A 937 -32.14 -26.41 38.57
CA ILE A 937 -31.22 -26.24 37.43
C ILE A 937 -29.92 -26.99 37.65
N PRO A 938 -29.43 -27.73 36.64
CA PRO A 938 -28.18 -28.44 36.70
C PRO A 938 -27.01 -27.54 37.11
N ARG A 939 -26.14 -28.05 37.98
CA ARG A 939 -24.88 -27.38 38.30
C ARG A 939 -23.96 -27.45 37.09
N PHE A 940 -23.11 -26.44 36.92
CA PHE A 940 -22.11 -26.42 35.83
C PHE A 940 -21.13 -27.59 35.97
N VAL A 941 -20.56 -27.76 37.17
CA VAL A 941 -19.70 -28.89 37.54
C VAL A 941 -20.21 -29.57 38.82
N PRO A 942 -19.88 -30.85 39.05
CA PRO A 942 -20.17 -31.52 40.32
C PRO A 942 -19.62 -30.72 41.51
N GLY A 943 -20.48 -30.37 42.48
CA GLY A 943 -20.08 -29.54 43.63
C GLY A 943 -20.04 -28.02 43.35
N GLY A 944 -20.40 -27.59 42.13
CA GLY A 944 -20.50 -26.20 41.70
C GLY A 944 -21.62 -25.40 42.38
N SER A 945 -21.72 -24.12 42.00
CA SER A 945 -22.68 -23.17 42.56
C SER A 945 -24.12 -23.67 42.40
N THR A 946 -24.95 -23.47 43.42
CA THR A 946 -26.41 -23.67 43.34
C THR A 946 -27.15 -22.35 43.10
N SER A 947 -26.42 -21.27 42.79
CA SER A 947 -27.02 -19.95 42.55
C SER A 947 -28.07 -20.01 41.45
N ARG A 948 -29.17 -19.31 41.62
CA ARG A 948 -30.20 -19.14 40.59
C ARG A 948 -30.10 -17.76 39.92
N GLU A 949 -29.06 -16.99 40.26
CA GLU A 949 -28.71 -15.73 39.63
C GLU A 949 -27.95 -15.99 38.31
N PRO A 950 -28.46 -15.51 37.16
CA PRO A 950 -27.80 -15.68 35.86
C PRO A 950 -26.35 -15.17 35.83
N ALA A 951 -26.10 -13.98 36.38
CA ALA A 951 -24.75 -13.43 36.45
C ALA A 951 -23.77 -14.37 37.20
N GLN A 952 -24.20 -15.00 38.29
CA GLN A 952 -23.36 -15.97 39.03
C GLN A 952 -23.09 -17.25 38.23
N ARG A 953 -24.00 -17.65 37.34
CA ARG A 953 -23.79 -18.80 36.44
C ARG A 953 -22.77 -18.48 35.36
N VAL A 954 -22.84 -17.27 34.80
CA VAL A 954 -21.84 -16.78 33.85
C VAL A 954 -20.47 -16.65 34.53
N TRP A 955 -20.40 -16.08 35.74
CA TRP A 955 -19.15 -16.04 36.52
C TRP A 955 -18.54 -17.43 36.76
N GLU A 956 -19.36 -18.47 36.92
CA GLU A 956 -18.88 -19.85 37.07
C GLU A 956 -18.24 -20.39 35.78
N ALA A 957 -18.75 -20.00 34.61
CA ALA A 957 -18.26 -20.42 33.30
C ALA A 957 -16.91 -19.78 32.92
N PHE A 958 -16.64 -18.54 33.34
CA PHE A 958 -15.31 -17.95 33.16
C PHE A 958 -14.20 -18.77 33.86
N GLY A 959 -14.52 -19.43 34.97
CA GLY A 959 -13.57 -20.23 35.76
C GLY A 959 -13.52 -19.74 37.20
N THR A 960 -13.66 -20.68 38.15
CA THR A 960 -13.76 -20.36 39.59
C THR A 960 -13.11 -21.44 40.44
N ARG A 961 -13.04 -21.25 41.76
CA ARG A 961 -12.63 -22.34 42.67
C ARG A 961 -13.49 -23.61 42.58
N PHE A 962 -14.71 -23.51 42.04
CA PHE A 962 -15.57 -24.67 41.82
C PHE A 962 -15.36 -25.25 40.42
N ASN A 963 -15.17 -24.38 39.43
CA ASN A 963 -14.83 -24.73 38.06
C ASN A 963 -13.34 -24.44 37.77
N ALA A 964 -12.45 -25.24 38.34
CA ALA A 964 -11.01 -25.08 38.14
C ALA A 964 -10.55 -25.52 36.73
N ALA A 965 -11.40 -26.27 36.02
CA ALA A 965 -11.15 -26.81 34.69
C ALA A 965 -11.13 -25.75 33.57
N ASN A 966 -11.31 -24.46 33.89
CA ASN A 966 -11.21 -23.38 32.91
C ASN A 966 -9.95 -22.52 33.10
N PHE A 967 -9.10 -22.79 34.11
CA PHE A 967 -7.84 -22.06 34.29
C PHE A 967 -6.69 -22.64 33.47
N ILE A 968 -5.77 -21.79 33.02
CA ILE A 968 -4.46 -22.19 32.50
C ILE A 968 -3.37 -21.65 33.43
N PRO A 969 -2.34 -22.45 33.75
CA PRO A 969 -1.16 -21.94 34.43
C PRO A 969 -0.33 -21.08 33.46
N THR A 970 -0.16 -19.79 33.75
CA THR A 970 0.54 -18.86 32.85
C THR A 970 1.46 -17.94 33.63
N ALA A 971 2.62 -17.61 33.06
CA ALA A 971 3.55 -16.66 33.63
C ALA A 971 2.88 -15.29 33.79
N ARG A 972 3.09 -14.66 34.95
CA ARG A 972 2.52 -13.36 35.32
C ARG A 972 2.69 -12.29 34.25
N LEU A 973 3.83 -12.29 33.55
CA LEU A 973 4.12 -11.34 32.48
C LEU A 973 3.07 -11.39 31.36
N ILE A 974 2.80 -12.58 30.82
CA ILE A 974 1.84 -12.80 29.75
C ILE A 974 0.43 -12.50 30.26
N ASN A 975 0.11 -12.99 31.46
CA ASN A 975 -1.20 -12.78 32.09
C ASN A 975 -1.53 -11.28 32.28
N ASN A 976 -0.56 -10.48 32.72
CA ASN A 976 -0.74 -9.04 32.93
C ASN A 976 -0.97 -8.27 31.63
N TYR A 977 -0.14 -8.50 30.61
CA TYR A 977 -0.33 -7.83 29.32
C TYR A 977 -1.59 -8.28 28.61
N LYS A 978 -1.98 -9.55 28.77
CA LYS A 978 -3.26 -10.03 28.26
C LYS A 978 -4.42 -9.28 28.90
N GLY A 979 -4.42 -9.12 30.22
CA GLY A 979 -5.46 -8.35 30.91
C GLY A 979 -5.56 -6.90 30.42
N ALA A 980 -4.44 -6.26 30.10
CA ALA A 980 -4.43 -4.90 29.51
C ALA A 980 -4.97 -4.89 28.07
N VAL A 981 -4.46 -5.78 27.22
CA VAL A 981 -4.86 -5.92 25.81
C VAL A 981 -6.34 -6.30 25.68
N PHE A 982 -6.83 -7.22 26.51
CA PHE A 982 -8.24 -7.62 26.57
C PHE A 982 -9.13 -6.53 27.18
N ALA A 983 -8.57 -5.54 27.88
CA ALA A 983 -9.32 -4.38 28.35
C ALA A 983 -9.37 -3.27 27.29
N LEU A 984 -8.71 -3.47 26.13
CA LEU A 984 -8.45 -2.43 25.13
C LEU A 984 -7.74 -1.21 25.76
N ASN A 985 -6.84 -1.49 26.71
CA ASN A 985 -5.99 -0.49 27.34
C ASN A 985 -4.58 -0.59 26.82
N ASP A 986 -3.90 0.55 26.77
CA ASP A 986 -2.46 0.61 26.56
C ASP A 986 -1.71 -0.28 27.57
N PRO A 987 -0.95 -1.29 27.09
CA PRO A 987 -0.05 -2.10 27.92
C PRO A 987 0.87 -1.23 28.81
N MET A 988 1.30 -0.07 28.30
CA MET A 988 1.98 0.96 29.08
C MET A 988 1.35 2.33 28.86
N HIS A 989 0.91 2.94 29.96
CA HIS A 989 0.33 4.28 29.93
C HIS A 989 1.30 5.31 29.34
N VAL A 990 0.79 6.24 28.53
CA VAL A 990 1.60 7.23 27.79
C VAL A 990 2.59 8.01 28.67
N ASP A 991 2.21 8.38 29.89
CA ASP A 991 3.12 9.11 30.80
C ASP A 991 4.27 8.23 31.31
N VAL A 992 3.98 6.95 31.56
CA VAL A 992 5.00 5.97 31.95
C VAL A 992 5.91 5.72 30.76
N LEU A 993 5.36 5.52 29.55
CA LEU A 993 6.12 5.40 28.32
C LEU A 993 7.06 6.60 28.11
N ARG A 994 6.54 7.82 28.19
CA ARG A 994 7.35 9.05 28.04
C ARG A 994 8.43 9.19 29.10
N ARG A 995 8.15 8.79 30.36
CA ARG A 995 9.15 8.82 31.44
C ARG A 995 10.21 7.75 31.23
N THR A 996 9.80 6.51 31.00
CA THR A 996 10.67 5.36 30.80
C THR A 996 11.54 5.53 29.56
N THR A 997 11.01 6.05 28.45
CA THR A 997 11.79 6.41 27.26
C THR A 997 12.84 7.47 27.58
N ARG A 998 12.51 8.50 28.39
CA ARG A 998 13.49 9.51 28.83
C ARG A 998 14.59 8.93 29.73
N GLU A 999 14.23 8.08 30.68
CA GLU A 999 15.18 7.44 31.59
C GLU A 999 16.07 6.44 30.84
N ALA A 1000 15.51 5.68 29.90
CA ALA A 1000 16.24 4.79 29.01
C ALA A 1000 17.26 5.60 28.19
N MET A 1001 16.85 6.71 27.58
CA MET A 1001 17.79 7.62 26.90
C MET A 1001 18.89 8.17 27.82
N ALA A 1002 18.64 8.31 29.12
CA ALA A 1002 19.64 8.70 30.10
C ALA A 1002 20.60 7.56 30.50
N GLY A 1003 20.52 6.39 29.85
CA GLY A 1003 21.36 5.22 30.09
C GLY A 1003 20.82 4.28 31.18
N ASN A 1004 19.55 4.40 31.55
CA ASN A 1004 18.94 3.51 32.54
C ASN A 1004 18.58 2.15 31.92
N GLN A 1005 19.41 1.14 32.19
CA GLN A 1005 19.24 -0.25 31.75
C GLN A 1005 17.86 -0.84 32.09
N THR A 1006 17.38 -0.60 33.31
CA THR A 1006 16.07 -1.06 33.80
C THR A 1006 14.94 -0.48 32.96
N SER A 1007 15.02 0.80 32.61
CA SER A 1007 14.02 1.46 31.77
C SER A 1007 14.05 0.93 30.34
N HIS A 1008 15.22 0.61 29.80
CA HIS A 1008 15.34 -0.03 28.48
C HIS A 1008 14.72 -1.43 28.42
N GLU A 1009 15.07 -2.28 29.38
CA GLU A 1009 14.49 -3.62 29.47
C GLU A 1009 12.98 -3.55 29.64
N LEU A 1010 12.47 -2.60 30.44
CA LEU A 1010 11.04 -2.39 30.62
C LEU A 1010 10.32 -2.07 29.30
N LEU A 1011 10.87 -1.18 28.47
CA LEU A 1011 10.27 -0.82 27.17
C LEU A 1011 10.17 -2.06 26.26
N LEU A 1012 11.30 -2.74 26.05
CA LEU A 1012 11.36 -3.89 25.15
C LEU A 1012 10.56 -5.08 25.69
N GLN A 1013 10.56 -5.29 27.02
CA GLN A 1013 9.77 -6.34 27.65
C GLN A 1013 8.26 -6.09 27.56
N THR A 1014 7.85 -4.82 27.55
CA THR A 1014 6.44 -4.47 27.33
C THR A 1014 6.03 -4.77 25.90
N LEU A 1015 6.83 -4.37 24.91
CA LEU A 1015 6.58 -4.66 23.50
C LEU A 1015 6.56 -6.17 23.24
N ARG A 1016 7.61 -6.89 23.64
CA ARG A 1016 7.70 -8.35 23.44
C ARG A 1016 6.58 -9.09 24.19
N GLY A 1017 6.23 -8.63 25.40
CA GLY A 1017 5.23 -9.26 26.23
C GLY A 1017 3.83 -9.08 25.66
N THR A 1018 3.55 -7.93 25.05
CA THR A 1018 2.30 -7.65 24.35
C THR A 1018 2.14 -8.53 23.11
N ILE A 1019 3.18 -8.66 22.27
CA ILE A 1019 3.19 -9.59 21.13
C ILE A 1019 3.07 -11.05 21.63
N GLY A 1020 3.78 -11.38 22.71
CA GLY A 1020 3.74 -12.69 23.35
C GLY A 1020 2.34 -13.11 23.82
N VAL A 1021 1.43 -12.19 24.11
CA VAL A 1021 0.02 -12.52 24.39
C VAL A 1021 -0.62 -13.25 23.22
N PHE A 1022 -0.41 -12.77 21.99
CA PHE A 1022 -0.99 -13.40 20.81
C PHE A 1022 -0.32 -14.74 20.50
N ASN A 1023 0.99 -14.85 20.71
CA ASN A 1023 1.69 -16.13 20.61
C ASN A 1023 1.21 -17.15 21.65
N TYR A 1024 0.88 -16.70 22.87
CA TYR A 1024 0.21 -17.53 23.87
C TYR A 1024 -1.16 -17.97 23.38
N LEU A 1025 -2.01 -17.05 22.91
CA LEU A 1025 -3.36 -17.38 22.44
C LEU A 1025 -3.34 -18.32 21.23
N ASN A 1026 -2.30 -18.27 20.41
CA ASN A 1026 -2.11 -19.10 19.23
C ASN A 1026 -1.47 -20.47 19.50
N ASP A 1027 -1.09 -20.77 20.74
CA ASP A 1027 -0.72 -22.15 21.10
C ASP A 1027 -2.00 -23.02 21.12
N ASP A 1028 -1.92 -24.21 20.53
CA ASP A 1028 -3.07 -25.10 20.34
C ASP A 1028 -3.84 -25.34 21.65
N ALA A 1029 -3.15 -25.55 22.78
CA ALA A 1029 -3.80 -25.84 24.05
C ALA A 1029 -4.43 -24.61 24.70
N ALA A 1030 -3.81 -23.44 24.53
CA ALA A 1030 -4.38 -22.17 24.99
C ALA A 1030 -5.59 -21.76 24.14
N SER A 1031 -5.47 -21.87 22.82
CA SER A 1031 -6.56 -21.69 21.84
C SER A 1031 -7.75 -22.58 22.17
N GLU A 1032 -7.54 -23.88 22.34
CA GLU A 1032 -8.61 -24.82 22.66
C GLU A 1032 -9.35 -24.43 23.94
N ARG A 1033 -8.61 -24.10 25.00
CA ARG A 1033 -9.21 -23.68 26.27
C ARG A 1033 -9.94 -22.34 26.16
N PHE A 1034 -9.38 -21.38 25.43
CA PHE A 1034 -10.00 -20.09 25.18
C PHE A 1034 -11.37 -20.25 24.48
N LEU A 1035 -11.43 -21.11 23.46
CA LEU A 1035 -12.68 -21.45 22.76
C LEU A 1035 -13.66 -22.22 23.67
N ASN A 1036 -13.17 -23.17 24.48
CA ASN A 1036 -14.01 -23.89 25.45
C ASN A 1036 -14.66 -22.95 26.47
N VAL A 1037 -13.91 -21.98 27.01
CA VAL A 1037 -14.45 -20.99 27.95
C VAL A 1037 -15.48 -20.10 27.28
N ARG A 1038 -15.24 -19.65 26.03
CA ARG A 1038 -16.22 -18.92 25.22
C ARG A 1038 -17.52 -19.72 25.09
N ASP A 1039 -17.41 -21.00 24.76
CA ASP A 1039 -18.56 -21.87 24.53
C ASP A 1039 -19.31 -22.21 25.84
N ASP A 1040 -18.59 -22.37 26.95
CA ASP A 1040 -19.17 -22.53 28.28
C ASP A 1040 -20.01 -21.32 28.69
N ILE A 1041 -19.49 -20.10 28.45
CA ILE A 1041 -20.22 -18.85 28.71
C ILE A 1041 -21.46 -18.80 27.83
N ARG A 1042 -21.31 -19.03 26.52
CA ARG A 1042 -22.44 -19.08 25.57
C ARG A 1042 -23.51 -20.07 26.03
N ASN A 1043 -23.12 -21.26 26.46
CA ASN A 1043 -24.04 -22.28 26.96
C ASN A 1043 -24.79 -21.85 28.24
N ARG A 1044 -24.21 -20.98 29.08
CA ARG A 1044 -24.93 -20.39 30.22
C ARG A 1044 -25.94 -19.35 29.78
N LEU A 1045 -25.64 -18.61 28.72
CA LEU A 1045 -26.57 -17.65 28.12
C LEU A 1045 -27.74 -18.37 27.44
N VAL A 1046 -27.49 -19.51 26.77
CA VAL A 1046 -28.55 -20.38 26.21
C VAL A 1046 -29.52 -20.83 27.31
N LEU A 1047 -28.99 -21.36 28.42
CA LEU A 1047 -29.83 -21.76 29.55
C LEU A 1047 -30.64 -20.60 30.15
N LEU A 1048 -30.11 -19.38 30.10
CA LEU A 1048 -30.84 -18.19 30.53
C LEU A 1048 -32.01 -17.90 29.59
N GLU A 1049 -31.75 -17.85 28.28
CA GLU A 1049 -32.74 -17.57 27.23
C GLU A 1049 -33.87 -18.60 27.20
N GLU A 1050 -33.55 -19.89 27.41
CA GLU A 1050 -34.54 -20.97 27.51
C GLU A 1050 -35.50 -20.85 28.72
N ASN A 1051 -35.08 -20.17 29.79
CA ASN A 1051 -35.81 -20.15 31.06
C ASN A 1051 -36.35 -18.75 31.43
N VAL A 1052 -35.93 -17.70 30.73
CA VAL A 1052 -36.28 -16.31 30.98
C VAL A 1052 -36.66 -15.66 29.65
N PRO A 1053 -37.97 -15.54 29.33
CA PRO A 1053 -38.41 -14.98 28.05
C PRO A 1053 -37.89 -13.56 27.77
N GLU A 1054 -37.65 -12.77 28.81
CA GLU A 1054 -37.09 -11.41 28.69
C GLU A 1054 -35.60 -11.39 28.32
N ALA A 1055 -34.95 -12.55 28.25
CA ALA A 1055 -33.55 -12.72 27.82
C ALA A 1055 -33.42 -13.07 26.32
N ASP A 1056 -34.51 -13.00 25.55
CA ASP A 1056 -34.49 -13.25 24.10
C ASP A 1056 -33.42 -12.41 23.41
N GLY A 1057 -32.56 -13.06 22.62
CA GLY A 1057 -31.46 -12.43 21.91
C GLY A 1057 -30.14 -12.29 22.69
N VAL A 1058 -30.04 -12.67 23.96
CA VAL A 1058 -28.77 -12.60 24.71
C VAL A 1058 -27.69 -13.46 24.05
N VAL A 1059 -28.04 -14.66 23.54
CA VAL A 1059 -27.07 -15.53 22.84
C VAL A 1059 -26.65 -14.92 21.49
N ALA A 1060 -27.59 -14.34 20.75
CA ALA A 1060 -27.29 -13.69 19.47
C ALA A 1060 -26.34 -12.48 19.67
N HIS A 1061 -26.55 -11.69 20.72
CA HIS A 1061 -25.61 -10.64 21.11
C HIS A 1061 -24.22 -11.19 21.45
N TRP A 1062 -24.11 -12.35 22.12
CA TRP A 1062 -22.81 -12.95 22.44
C TRP A 1062 -22.05 -13.37 21.18
N ASP A 1063 -22.75 -14.00 20.25
CA ASP A 1063 -22.19 -14.48 18.98
C ASP A 1063 -21.74 -13.34 18.07
N GLU A 1064 -22.39 -12.19 18.15
CA GLU A 1064 -22.00 -10.97 17.43
C GLU A 1064 -20.86 -10.23 18.15
N TRP A 1065 -20.95 -10.09 19.47
CA TRP A 1065 -20.01 -9.31 20.28
C TRP A 1065 -18.63 -9.97 20.38
N PHE A 1066 -18.56 -11.28 20.61
CA PHE A 1066 -17.28 -11.96 20.86
C PHE A 1066 -16.27 -11.79 19.70
N PRO A 1067 -16.58 -12.13 18.44
CA PRO A 1067 -15.65 -11.94 17.34
C PRO A 1067 -15.33 -10.46 17.05
N ASP A 1068 -16.31 -9.54 17.20
CA ASP A 1068 -16.08 -8.10 17.03
C ASP A 1068 -15.11 -7.55 18.08
N TYR A 1069 -15.31 -7.92 19.34
CA TYR A 1069 -14.49 -7.45 20.44
C TYR A 1069 -13.04 -7.90 20.27
N PHE A 1070 -12.82 -9.17 19.93
CA PHE A 1070 -11.47 -9.69 19.74
C PHE A 1070 -10.80 -9.21 18.44
N ALA A 1071 -11.56 -8.82 17.41
CA ALA A 1071 -11.00 -8.07 16.28
C ALA A 1071 -10.49 -6.69 16.72
N MET A 1072 -11.23 -5.99 17.60
CA MET A 1072 -10.77 -4.72 18.18
C MET A 1072 -9.53 -4.92 19.07
N VAL A 1073 -9.44 -6.03 19.81
CA VAL A 1073 -8.25 -6.38 20.59
C VAL A 1073 -7.00 -6.48 19.71
N GLU A 1074 -7.11 -7.11 18.54
CA GLU A 1074 -6.00 -7.17 17.58
C GLU A 1074 -5.63 -5.78 17.02
N ILE A 1075 -6.64 -5.01 16.61
CA ILE A 1075 -6.44 -3.68 15.99
C ILE A 1075 -5.76 -2.72 16.97
N GLU A 1076 -6.29 -2.59 18.18
CA GLU A 1076 -5.78 -1.65 19.19
C GLU A 1076 -4.37 -2.06 19.67
N ALA A 1077 -4.11 -3.37 19.82
CA ALA A 1077 -2.78 -3.83 20.21
C ALA A 1077 -1.72 -3.56 19.13
N ARG A 1078 -2.05 -3.79 17.84
CA ARG A 1078 -1.14 -3.49 16.72
C ARG A 1078 -0.88 -1.99 16.60
N ALA A 1079 -1.94 -1.17 16.70
CA ALA A 1079 -1.82 0.28 16.66
C ALA A 1079 -0.91 0.78 17.79
N TRP A 1080 -1.17 0.36 19.03
CA TRP A 1080 -0.35 0.74 20.18
C TRP A 1080 1.10 0.30 20.04
N LEU A 1081 1.37 -0.92 19.56
CA LEU A 1081 2.73 -1.43 19.34
C LEU A 1081 3.49 -0.60 18.31
N SER A 1082 2.88 -0.35 17.14
CA SER A 1082 3.48 0.45 16.07
C SER A 1082 3.75 1.89 16.51
N ASP A 1083 2.78 2.53 17.15
CA ASP A 1083 2.90 3.90 17.65
C ASP A 1083 3.96 4.02 18.73
N THR A 1084 4.03 3.04 19.64
CA THR A 1084 5.03 3.01 20.70
C THR A 1084 6.44 2.83 20.14
N ILE A 1085 6.63 1.92 19.18
CA ILE A 1085 7.93 1.72 18.50
C ILE A 1085 8.35 3.00 17.77
N ARG A 1086 7.42 3.62 17.01
CA ARG A 1086 7.66 4.88 16.30
C ARG A 1086 8.04 6.01 17.26
N TYR A 1087 7.33 6.13 18.39
CA TYR A 1087 7.61 7.13 19.43
C TYR A 1087 9.00 6.94 20.03
N ILE A 1088 9.37 5.72 20.42
CA ILE A 1088 10.69 5.42 20.99
C ILE A 1088 11.77 5.76 19.96
N ARG A 1089 11.66 5.24 18.72
CA ARG A 1089 12.63 5.48 17.64
C ARG A 1089 12.85 6.96 17.39
N THR A 1090 11.76 7.71 17.20
CA THR A 1090 11.81 9.16 16.97
C THR A 1090 12.47 9.91 18.12
N THR A 1091 12.16 9.52 19.35
CA THR A 1091 12.70 10.16 20.56
C THR A 1091 14.20 9.92 20.70
N TYR A 1092 14.69 8.71 20.39
CA TYR A 1092 16.13 8.42 20.37
C TYR A 1092 16.86 9.15 19.25
N GLU A 1093 16.32 9.16 18.03
CA GLU A 1093 16.90 9.88 16.88
C GLU A 1093 17.04 11.38 17.16
N ASN A 1094 16.01 12.00 17.75
CA ASN A 1094 16.02 13.42 18.09
C ASN A 1094 17.09 13.73 19.15
N SER A 1095 17.27 12.83 20.12
CA SER A 1095 18.31 12.97 21.17
C SER A 1095 19.73 12.80 20.63
N ILE A 1096 19.96 11.85 19.71
CA ILE A 1096 21.26 11.69 19.03
C ILE A 1096 21.65 12.98 18.29
N ARG A 1097 20.68 13.62 17.62
CA ARG A 1097 20.90 14.90 16.92
C ARG A 1097 21.24 16.06 17.87
N ALA A 1098 20.74 16.03 19.11
CA ALA A 1098 20.88 17.13 20.05
C ALA A 1098 22.14 17.06 20.94
N ILE A 1099 22.63 15.85 21.29
CA ILE A 1099 23.60 15.64 22.39
C ILE A 1099 24.84 14.84 21.93
N GLY A 1100 24.85 14.31 20.71
CA GLY A 1100 25.93 13.50 20.14
C GLY A 1100 25.67 11.98 20.25
N PRO A 1101 26.63 11.11 19.83
CA PRO A 1101 26.44 9.67 19.83
C PRO A 1101 26.26 9.12 21.26
N TYR A 1102 25.13 8.45 21.49
CA TYR A 1102 24.79 7.80 22.76
C TYR A 1102 25.46 6.41 22.90
N PRO A 1103 25.49 5.82 24.13
CA PRO A 1103 26.15 4.54 24.41
C PRO A 1103 25.63 3.39 23.53
N ALA A 1104 26.45 2.34 23.37
CA ALA A 1104 26.17 1.10 22.61
C ALA A 1104 24.80 0.45 22.88
N PHE A 1105 24.16 0.79 24.00
CA PHE A 1105 22.84 0.34 24.38
C PHE A 1105 21.70 0.89 23.47
N ALA A 1106 21.82 2.13 22.98
CA ALA A 1106 20.81 2.71 22.09
C ALA A 1106 20.71 1.93 20.76
N GLU A 1107 21.86 1.52 20.22
CA GLU A 1107 21.98 0.74 19.00
C GLU A 1107 21.31 -0.63 19.14
N GLN A 1108 21.56 -1.31 20.26
CA GLN A 1108 20.90 -2.57 20.62
C GLN A 1108 19.37 -2.45 20.75
N THR A 1109 18.89 -1.34 21.30
CA THR A 1109 17.45 -1.05 21.40
C THR A 1109 16.82 -0.88 20.03
N PHE A 1110 17.45 -0.14 19.10
CA PHE A 1110 16.92 0.04 17.75
C PHE A 1110 16.80 -1.27 16.97
N GLU A 1111 17.80 -2.15 17.07
CA GLU A 1111 17.77 -3.47 16.43
C GLU A 1111 16.60 -4.31 16.98
N ALA A 1112 16.44 -4.35 18.31
CA ALA A 1112 15.33 -5.07 18.93
C ALA A 1112 13.97 -4.48 18.50
N LEU A 1113 13.84 -3.15 18.44
CA LEU A 1113 12.62 -2.48 17.97
C LEU A 1113 12.30 -2.83 16.51
N TYR A 1114 13.30 -2.93 15.64
CA TYR A 1114 13.12 -3.32 14.23
C TYR A 1114 12.62 -4.76 14.10
N VAL A 1115 13.22 -5.70 14.85
CA VAL A 1115 12.76 -7.10 14.86
C VAL A 1115 11.34 -7.21 15.40
N LEU A 1116 11.01 -6.51 16.49
CA LEU A 1116 9.68 -6.53 17.08
C LEU A 1116 8.64 -5.90 16.14
N GLU A 1117 8.97 -4.82 15.43
CA GLU A 1117 8.09 -4.17 14.45
C GLU A 1117 7.75 -5.12 13.30
N GLY A 1118 8.73 -5.86 12.77
CA GLY A 1118 8.52 -6.85 11.72
C GLY A 1118 7.59 -8.00 12.12
N LYS A 1119 7.37 -8.23 13.42
CA LYS A 1119 6.52 -9.31 13.94
C LYS A 1119 5.07 -8.89 14.20
N ILE A 1120 4.78 -7.59 14.28
CA ILE A 1120 3.46 -7.08 14.69
C ILE A 1120 2.34 -7.68 13.81
N TRP A 1121 2.50 -7.62 12.49
CA TRP A 1121 1.43 -7.97 11.56
C TRP A 1121 1.23 -9.48 11.39
N GLU A 1122 2.28 -10.29 11.56
CA GLU A 1122 2.19 -11.75 11.44
C GLU A 1122 1.81 -12.42 12.77
N GLU A 1123 2.32 -11.92 13.89
CA GLU A 1123 2.16 -12.57 15.20
C GLU A 1123 0.96 -12.03 16.00
N CYS A 1124 0.58 -10.75 15.87
CA CYS A 1124 -0.49 -10.14 16.68
C CYS A 1124 -1.90 -10.42 16.12
N VAL A 1125 -2.20 -11.68 15.82
CA VAL A 1125 -3.46 -12.18 15.26
C VAL A 1125 -3.94 -13.33 16.14
N ILE A 1126 -5.24 -13.46 16.43
CA ILE A 1126 -5.82 -14.61 17.14
C ILE A 1126 -6.31 -15.62 16.11
N LYS A 1127 -5.43 -16.55 15.71
CA LYS A 1127 -5.68 -17.53 14.64
C LYS A 1127 -6.90 -18.41 14.91
N ALA A 1128 -7.16 -18.74 16.17
CA ALA A 1128 -8.30 -19.54 16.59
C ALA A 1128 -9.68 -18.90 16.29
N LEU A 1129 -9.72 -17.59 16.05
CA LEU A 1129 -10.93 -16.85 15.70
C LEU A 1129 -11.01 -16.51 14.21
N GLN A 1130 -9.98 -16.85 13.44
CA GLN A 1130 -10.01 -16.66 11.99
C GLN A 1130 -10.82 -17.77 11.32
N PRO A 1131 -11.52 -17.45 10.22
CA PRO A 1131 -12.14 -18.49 9.40
C PRO A 1131 -11.05 -19.45 8.91
N PRO A 1132 -11.28 -20.78 8.92
CA PRO A 1132 -10.31 -21.72 8.40
C PRO A 1132 -10.00 -21.38 6.94
N LYS A 1133 -8.71 -21.35 6.57
CA LYS A 1133 -8.31 -21.27 5.17
C LYS A 1133 -8.85 -22.51 4.47
N GLU A 1134 -9.79 -22.35 3.56
CA GLU A 1134 -10.23 -23.44 2.70
C GLU A 1134 -9.05 -23.88 1.83
N ASP A 1135 -8.49 -25.05 2.13
CA ASP A 1135 -7.55 -25.70 1.22
C ASP A 1135 -8.28 -26.01 -0.10
N PRO A 1136 -7.68 -25.71 -1.27
CA PRO A 1136 -8.30 -26.08 -2.53
C PRO A 1136 -8.45 -27.60 -2.60
N PRO A 1137 -9.63 -28.12 -2.99
CA PRO A 1137 -9.88 -29.55 -2.95
C PRO A 1137 -8.95 -30.28 -3.95
N PRO A 1138 -8.46 -31.48 -3.60
CA PRO A 1138 -7.54 -32.22 -4.45
C PRO A 1138 -8.26 -32.73 -5.72
N PRO A 1139 -7.58 -32.79 -6.87
CA PRO A 1139 -8.17 -33.24 -8.12
C PRO A 1139 -8.14 -34.77 -8.23
N GLU A 1140 -9.31 -35.39 -8.31
CA GLU A 1140 -9.68 -36.70 -8.90
C GLU A 1140 -10.84 -37.33 -8.08
N LYS A 1141 -11.81 -38.10 -8.60
CA LYS A 1141 -11.91 -38.93 -9.79
C LYS A 1141 -13.40 -39.26 -10.01
N MET A 1142 -13.80 -39.46 -11.27
CA MET A 1142 -15.06 -40.14 -11.63
C MET A 1142 -15.26 -41.41 -10.79
N LEU A 1143 -16.46 -41.61 -10.23
CA LEU A 1143 -17.14 -42.90 -10.19
C LEU A 1143 -18.64 -42.76 -9.83
N ARG A 1144 -19.45 -43.47 -10.60
CA ARG A 1144 -20.91 -43.60 -10.59
C ARG A 1144 -21.48 -44.06 -9.23
N LYS A 1145 -22.70 -43.63 -8.91
CA LYS A 1145 -23.94 -44.45 -8.81
C LYS A 1145 -25.00 -43.76 -7.94
N GLY A 1146 -26.25 -43.79 -8.41
CA GLY A 1146 -27.45 -43.49 -7.63
C GLY A 1146 -28.39 -42.58 -8.37
#